data_AF-A0A350JLY6-F1
#
_entry.id   AF-A0A350JLY6-F1
#
_cell.length_a   1.000
_cell.length_b   1.000
_cell.length_c   1.000
_cell.angle_alpha   90.00
_cell.angle_beta   90.00
_cell.angle_gamma   90.00
#
_symmetry.space_group_name_H-M   'P 1'
#
loop_
_entity.id
_entity.type
_entity.pdbx_description
1 polymer ?
#
loop_
_entity_poly.entity_id
_entity_poly.type
_entity_poly.pdbx_seq_one_letter_code
_entity_poly.pdbx_strand_id
1 'polypeptide(L)'
;MAGIVDEALRSGGDDSLKLEAYHRALTQFVIETETPMTIGVQGEWGSGKTSLLNQIWHRLETDKILAQSDRRYRQIWINAWEHSLLCSPEECLLKVINEIIQDLISADPSTKKSETLKSTMLMVAKGIARVGGQVVAGSAGSSIADELFQGGENTIKKLRIQLAELVQEIKTNSSNPYQKVIIYVDDLDRINPPDAVRILELLKNIFNLKDCVFILAIDYGVVVKGLEDKFGKPTPENEWEFRAFFDKIIQLPFTMPMGRYDIANYVMNLLVGIDYVSQDEGLDDDFLRELIRLSIGGNPRSIKRLINSLSLIKMFGLDSEQLEVSGPEAEDNGTLLLALVCIQIAYPQIYDLLLTEPDFTKWSEDLAYKITQKKEESLDGWEENFSKVKEQEEFDEAWEQCIFRICYSSPRNRAKASHISMLLSLIKEKLFESQEDALVSGIKEALGQSAVTSVSHQESPNVRPEKGSYKRFLVSGFDEWVEQRAKVDAGHPESPRYETLKIFKNFVDCAKKNFDATDEQSGGNDYALVYAGGISLSFQKRKIISIFFSGQKKRDVIGIEIYRHPEHRPRLLNLDGIAFKKVRHGLAIEAGRDGSSVRELSGSSFRAEWQLASLDASIFPENQQEIWTFLINYSREAWLSGDVMTQAKFKPHEDAFHSAEGHSPKFKEAVRVIEEYFEEAEPHSASLTG
;
A
#
# COMPACT_ATOMS: atom_id res chain seq x y z
N MET A 1 -7.47 18.05 -8.30
CA MET A 1 -7.35 16.91 -9.27
C MET A 1 -7.41 15.60 -8.49
N ALA A 2 -8.08 14.54 -8.98
CA ALA A 2 -8.30 13.31 -8.19
C ALA A 2 -7.05 12.39 -8.07
N GLY A 3 -6.09 12.53 -8.98
CA GLY A 3 -4.84 11.76 -8.97
C GLY A 3 -3.96 12.15 -10.15
N ILE A 4 -2.68 11.82 -10.06
CA ILE A 4 -1.64 12.09 -11.05
C ILE A 4 -1.35 10.81 -11.84
N VAL A 5 -1.35 10.92 -13.16
CA VAL A 5 -0.96 9.83 -14.03
C VAL A 5 0.57 9.69 -14.04
N ASP A 6 1.05 8.46 -13.83
CA ASP A 6 2.47 8.12 -13.95
C ASP A 6 2.89 7.95 -15.43
N GLU A 7 2.83 9.06 -16.17
CA GLU A 7 3.32 9.17 -17.54
C GLU A 7 4.60 10.02 -17.59
N ALA A 8 5.46 9.74 -18.57
CA ALA A 8 6.56 10.63 -18.90
C ALA A 8 6.03 12.00 -19.35
N LEU A 9 6.80 13.06 -19.11
CA LEU A 9 6.47 14.39 -19.62
C LEU A 9 6.34 14.31 -21.15
N ARG A 10 5.17 14.68 -21.66
CA ARG A 10 4.89 14.66 -23.10
C ARG A 10 5.76 15.67 -23.84
N SER A 11 5.96 15.45 -25.14
CA SER A 11 6.63 16.39 -26.03
C SER A 11 6.04 17.80 -25.86
N GLY A 12 6.89 18.77 -25.50
CA GLY A 12 6.50 20.17 -25.29
C GLY A 12 5.75 20.48 -23.99
N GLY A 13 5.65 19.51 -23.07
CA GLY A 13 5.08 19.73 -21.73
C GLY A 13 5.94 20.65 -20.87
N ASP A 14 5.33 21.24 -19.83
CA ASP A 14 6.00 22.15 -18.89
C ASP A 14 7.08 21.42 -18.06
N ASP A 15 8.28 21.98 -18.03
CA ASP A 15 9.44 21.41 -17.34
C ASP A 15 9.47 21.84 -15.87
N SER A 16 8.57 21.24 -15.09
CA SER A 16 8.47 21.52 -13.65
C SER A 16 9.68 21.03 -12.84
N LEU A 17 10.53 20.16 -13.41
CA LEU A 17 11.77 19.67 -12.76
C LEU A 17 13.01 20.53 -13.07
N LYS A 18 12.87 21.55 -13.93
CA LYS A 18 13.94 22.48 -14.33
C LYS A 18 15.14 21.78 -15.00
N LEU A 19 14.85 20.81 -15.85
CA LEU A 19 15.81 20.10 -16.69
C LEU A 19 16.26 20.87 -17.94
N GLU A 20 15.75 22.09 -18.18
CA GLU A 20 15.92 22.83 -19.41
C GLU A 20 17.37 22.89 -19.93
N ALA A 21 18.29 23.25 -19.04
CA ALA A 21 19.70 23.36 -19.36
C ALA A 21 20.31 22.06 -19.89
N TYR A 22 19.91 20.91 -19.34
CA TYR A 22 20.45 19.59 -19.70
C TYR A 22 19.93 19.12 -21.06
N HIS A 23 18.61 19.19 -21.27
CA HIS A 23 18.04 18.75 -22.54
C HIS A 23 18.43 19.70 -23.67
N ARG A 24 18.61 21.01 -23.40
CA ARG A 24 19.18 21.96 -24.37
C ARG A 24 20.62 21.61 -24.74
N ALA A 25 21.49 21.34 -23.76
CA ALA A 25 22.88 20.98 -24.02
C ALA A 25 23.00 19.66 -24.80
N LEU A 26 22.23 18.63 -24.42
CA LEU A 26 22.19 17.35 -25.15
C LEU A 26 21.64 17.52 -26.57
N THR A 27 20.60 18.32 -26.75
CA THR A 27 20.05 18.62 -28.08
C THR A 27 21.11 19.27 -28.97
N GLN A 28 21.83 20.29 -28.45
CA GLN A 28 22.91 20.94 -29.18
C GLN A 28 24.04 19.97 -29.53
N PHE A 29 24.42 19.10 -28.59
CA PHE A 29 25.43 18.07 -28.85
C PHE A 29 25.01 17.12 -29.97
N VAL A 30 23.76 16.63 -29.96
CA VAL A 30 23.20 15.75 -31.00
C VAL A 30 23.23 16.43 -32.38
N ILE A 31 22.95 17.74 -32.42
CA ILE A 31 23.01 18.57 -33.63
C ILE A 31 24.43 18.69 -34.16
N GLU A 32 25.41 18.97 -33.30
CA GLU A 32 26.78 19.32 -33.71
C GLU A 32 27.71 18.12 -33.90
N THR A 33 27.46 17.01 -33.18
CA THR A 33 28.37 15.86 -33.15
C THR A 33 28.63 15.26 -34.53
N GLU A 34 29.83 14.75 -34.74
CA GLU A 34 30.11 13.82 -35.83
C GLU A 34 29.37 12.50 -35.61
N THR A 35 29.20 11.72 -36.69
CA THR A 35 28.46 10.45 -36.68
C THR A 35 29.34 9.32 -37.22
N PRO A 36 29.14 8.06 -36.79
CA PRO A 36 28.13 7.60 -35.82
C PRO A 36 28.40 8.07 -34.39
N MET A 37 27.32 8.33 -33.66
CA MET A 37 27.37 8.67 -32.24
C MET A 37 26.34 7.84 -31.46
N THR A 38 26.73 7.29 -30.31
CA THR A 38 25.83 6.59 -29.38
C THR A 38 25.91 7.22 -28.01
N ILE A 39 24.78 7.77 -27.57
CA ILE A 39 24.60 8.46 -26.29
C ILE A 39 23.78 7.54 -25.37
N GLY A 40 24.27 7.30 -24.16
CA GLY A 40 23.57 6.52 -23.15
C GLY A 40 22.99 7.42 -22.07
N VAL A 41 21.67 7.59 -22.05
CA VAL A 41 20.93 8.26 -20.96
C VAL A 41 20.70 7.25 -19.84
N GLN A 42 21.46 7.40 -18.77
CA GLN A 42 21.54 6.48 -17.64
C GLN A 42 20.79 7.03 -16.43
N GLY A 43 19.97 6.18 -15.80
CA GLY A 43 19.30 6.51 -14.55
C GLY A 43 18.43 5.36 -14.09
N GLU A 44 18.14 5.34 -12.79
CA GLU A 44 17.23 4.35 -12.21
C GLU A 44 15.82 4.48 -12.81
N TRP A 45 15.01 3.43 -12.62
CA TRP A 45 13.61 3.48 -13.03
C TRP A 45 12.85 4.63 -12.34
N GLY A 46 12.14 5.43 -13.14
CA GLY A 46 11.38 6.60 -12.65
C GLY A 46 12.18 7.90 -12.60
N SER A 47 13.47 7.90 -12.95
CA SER A 47 14.34 9.09 -12.95
C SER A 47 13.99 10.17 -13.99
N GLY A 48 13.14 9.87 -14.98
CA GLY A 48 12.74 10.81 -16.03
C GLY A 48 13.47 10.65 -17.37
N LYS A 49 14.16 9.52 -17.63
CA LYS A 49 14.85 9.23 -18.91
C LYS A 49 13.98 9.50 -20.14
N THR A 50 12.82 8.84 -20.23
CA THR A 50 11.84 9.04 -21.33
C THR A 50 11.35 10.49 -21.43
N SER A 51 11.19 11.17 -20.28
CA SER A 51 10.78 12.59 -20.27
C SER A 51 11.86 13.48 -20.89
N LEU A 52 13.13 13.23 -20.57
CA LEU A 52 14.27 13.91 -21.18
C LEU A 52 14.32 13.66 -22.70
N LEU A 53 14.14 12.42 -23.14
CA LEU A 53 14.10 12.08 -24.56
C LEU A 53 12.96 12.78 -25.30
N ASN A 54 11.76 12.83 -24.72
CA ASN A 54 10.63 13.58 -25.28
C ASN A 54 10.92 15.08 -25.42
N GLN A 55 11.67 15.67 -24.48
CA GLN A 55 12.06 17.08 -24.55
C GLN A 55 13.13 17.35 -25.62
N ILE A 56 14.05 16.43 -25.83
CA ILE A 56 15.00 16.48 -26.94
C ILE A 56 14.25 16.34 -28.27
N TRP A 57 13.33 15.37 -28.36
CA TRP A 57 12.46 15.16 -29.52
C TRP A 57 11.71 16.43 -29.90
N HIS A 58 11.01 17.03 -28.93
CA HIS A 58 10.23 18.25 -29.12
C HIS A 58 11.08 19.41 -29.62
N ARG A 59 12.26 19.64 -29.01
CA ARG A 59 13.16 20.73 -29.43
C ARG A 59 13.61 20.54 -30.87
N LEU A 60 13.99 19.33 -31.26
CA LEU A 60 14.41 19.06 -32.64
C LEU A 60 13.28 19.26 -33.66
N GLU A 61 12.01 19.14 -33.27
CA GLU A 61 10.84 19.48 -34.10
C GLU A 61 10.52 20.98 -34.14
N THR A 62 10.65 21.67 -33.01
CA THR A 62 10.06 23.01 -32.80
C THR A 62 11.04 24.18 -32.83
N ASP A 63 12.31 23.98 -32.47
CA ASP A 63 13.26 25.08 -32.33
C ASP A 63 13.61 25.69 -33.70
N LYS A 64 12.90 26.77 -34.05
CA LYS A 64 13.19 27.62 -35.22
C LYS A 64 14.57 28.29 -35.16
N ILE A 65 15.30 28.21 -34.05
CA ILE A 65 16.71 28.62 -33.98
C ILE A 65 17.57 27.81 -34.96
N LEU A 66 17.15 26.57 -35.28
CA LEU A 66 17.73 25.78 -36.37
C LEU A 66 17.39 26.32 -37.77
N ALA A 67 16.37 27.18 -37.93
CA ALA A 67 15.92 27.70 -39.23
C ALA A 67 16.90 28.68 -39.91
N GLN A 68 18.00 29.05 -39.25
CA GLN A 68 19.14 29.68 -39.94
C GLN A 68 20.00 28.65 -40.71
N SER A 69 19.76 27.37 -40.49
CA SER A 69 20.40 26.25 -41.17
C SER A 69 19.31 25.37 -41.81
N ASP A 70 19.44 25.01 -43.08
CA ASP A 70 18.46 24.18 -43.80
C ASP A 70 18.51 22.70 -43.33
N ARG A 71 18.96 22.44 -42.10
CA ARG A 71 19.24 21.13 -41.55
C ARG A 71 18.00 20.60 -40.84
N ARG A 72 17.29 19.65 -41.47
CA ARG A 72 16.26 18.86 -40.77
C ARG A 72 16.85 17.54 -40.27
N TYR A 73 16.21 16.99 -39.24
CA TYR A 73 16.59 15.70 -38.64
C TYR A 73 15.42 14.73 -38.80
N ARG A 74 15.70 13.49 -39.20
CA ARG A 74 14.67 12.44 -39.15
C ARG A 74 14.77 11.76 -37.79
N GLN A 75 13.70 11.86 -37.00
CA GLN A 75 13.63 11.24 -35.69
C GLN A 75 12.84 9.93 -35.77
N ILE A 76 13.33 8.89 -35.09
CA ILE A 76 12.73 7.55 -35.06
C ILE A 76 12.74 7.07 -33.62
N TRP A 77 11.60 6.61 -33.11
CA TRP A 77 11.45 6.13 -31.74
C TRP A 77 11.26 4.62 -31.73
N ILE A 78 12.11 3.90 -31.01
CA ILE A 78 12.08 2.45 -30.87
C ILE A 78 11.77 2.10 -29.41
N ASN A 79 10.65 1.41 -29.17
CA ASN A 79 10.37 0.83 -27.86
C ASN A 79 10.94 -0.60 -27.79
N ALA A 80 12.14 -0.75 -27.22
CA ALA A 80 12.85 -2.03 -27.24
C ALA A 80 12.07 -3.14 -26.51
N TRP A 81 11.36 -2.80 -25.43
CA TRP A 81 10.54 -3.74 -24.69
C TRP A 81 9.39 -4.29 -25.55
N GLU A 82 8.62 -3.41 -26.20
CA GLU A 82 7.53 -3.83 -27.09
C GLU A 82 8.02 -4.75 -28.22
N HIS A 83 9.18 -4.44 -28.82
CA HIS A 83 9.77 -5.30 -29.85
C HIS A 83 10.27 -6.64 -29.32
N SER A 84 10.69 -6.70 -28.06
CA SER A 84 11.18 -7.94 -27.42
C SER A 84 10.06 -8.92 -27.08
N LEU A 85 8.81 -8.46 -26.96
CA LEU A 85 7.69 -9.31 -26.56
C LEU A 85 7.50 -10.49 -27.52
N LEU A 86 7.42 -11.70 -26.92
CA LEU A 86 7.13 -12.97 -27.58
C LEU A 86 8.07 -13.29 -28.76
N CYS A 87 9.34 -12.88 -28.68
CA CYS A 87 10.34 -13.21 -29.69
C CYS A 87 11.74 -13.35 -29.08
N SER A 88 12.64 -13.96 -29.84
CA SER A 88 14.06 -14.06 -29.50
C SER A 88 14.80 -12.71 -29.64
N PRO A 89 15.93 -12.50 -28.96
CA PRO A 89 16.77 -11.31 -29.13
C PRO A 89 17.14 -11.01 -30.59
N GLU A 90 17.40 -12.04 -31.38
CA GLU A 90 17.72 -11.92 -32.81
C GLU A 90 16.50 -11.43 -33.61
N GLU A 91 15.31 -11.95 -33.34
CA GLU A 91 14.06 -11.47 -33.94
C GLU A 91 13.74 -10.02 -33.51
N CYS A 92 14.02 -9.67 -32.25
CA CYS A 92 13.88 -8.30 -31.74
C CYS A 92 14.75 -7.33 -32.55
N LEU A 93 16.04 -7.65 -32.75
CA LEU A 93 16.93 -6.86 -33.60
C LEU A 93 16.35 -6.67 -35.01
N LEU A 94 15.84 -7.74 -35.62
CA LEU A 94 15.25 -7.68 -36.96
C LEU A 94 14.01 -6.78 -36.99
N LYS A 95 13.14 -6.85 -35.97
CA LYS A 95 11.98 -5.95 -35.83
C LYS A 95 12.41 -4.49 -35.71
N VAL A 96 13.42 -4.19 -34.90
CA VAL A 96 13.98 -2.83 -34.73
C VAL A 96 14.53 -2.30 -36.05
N ILE A 97 15.37 -3.08 -36.74
CA ILE A 97 15.91 -2.67 -38.05
C ILE A 97 14.78 -2.44 -39.05
N ASN A 98 13.76 -3.30 -39.04
CA ASN A 98 12.61 -3.19 -39.91
C ASN A 98 11.81 -1.90 -39.64
N GLU A 99 11.59 -1.54 -38.38
CA GLU A 99 10.92 -0.29 -38.02
C GLU A 99 11.71 0.94 -38.50
N ILE A 100 13.02 0.99 -38.22
CA ILE A 100 13.90 2.07 -38.71
C ILE A 100 13.78 2.23 -40.22
N ILE A 101 13.82 1.11 -40.96
CA ILE A 101 13.68 1.13 -42.42
C ILE A 101 12.29 1.65 -42.85
N GLN A 102 11.20 1.20 -42.22
CA GLN A 102 9.85 1.65 -42.58
C GLN A 102 9.72 3.17 -42.39
N ASP A 103 10.21 3.67 -41.26
CA ASP A 103 10.18 5.09 -40.95
C ASP A 103 10.96 5.91 -41.98
N LEU A 104 12.15 5.45 -42.34
CA LEU A 104 12.99 6.09 -43.35
C LEU A 104 12.34 6.08 -44.74
N ILE A 105 11.71 4.97 -45.16
CA ILE A 105 10.98 4.89 -46.43
C ILE A 105 9.77 5.85 -46.43
N SER A 106 9.04 5.95 -45.31
CA SER A 106 7.88 6.85 -45.19
C SER A 106 8.27 8.32 -45.35
N ALA A 107 9.50 8.68 -44.93
CA ALA A 107 10.03 10.03 -45.01
C ALA A 107 10.41 10.46 -46.44
N ASP A 108 10.69 9.50 -47.33
CA ASP A 108 10.99 9.75 -48.74
C ASP A 108 10.41 8.64 -49.65
N PRO A 109 9.11 8.72 -50.01
CA PRO A 109 8.43 7.73 -50.82
C PRO A 109 8.99 7.61 -52.26
N SER A 110 9.81 8.58 -52.70
CA SER A 110 10.38 8.64 -54.05
C SER A 110 11.64 7.80 -54.23
N THR A 111 12.13 7.18 -53.15
CA THR A 111 13.31 6.31 -53.16
C THR A 111 13.13 5.13 -54.11
N LYS A 112 14.04 5.04 -55.10
CA LYS A 112 14.00 4.01 -56.17
C LYS A 112 14.25 2.59 -55.63
N LYS A 113 14.79 2.46 -54.42
CA LYS A 113 15.03 1.19 -53.72
C LYS A 113 13.87 0.74 -52.82
N SER A 114 12.77 1.48 -52.74
CA SER A 114 11.64 1.10 -51.87
C SER A 114 11.07 -0.29 -52.20
N GLU A 115 11.09 -0.71 -53.47
CA GLU A 115 10.64 -2.05 -53.88
C GLU A 115 11.56 -3.18 -53.40
N THR A 116 12.88 -3.01 -53.51
CA THR A 116 13.86 -4.01 -53.05
C THR A 116 13.86 -4.12 -51.51
N LEU A 117 13.76 -3.00 -50.80
CA LEU A 117 13.63 -3.03 -49.33
C LEU A 117 12.30 -3.63 -48.89
N LYS A 118 11.18 -3.26 -49.53
CA LYS A 118 9.86 -3.90 -49.26
C LYS A 118 9.90 -5.41 -49.44
N SER A 119 10.58 -5.90 -50.48
CA SER A 119 10.73 -7.35 -50.72
C SER A 119 11.59 -8.05 -49.66
N THR A 120 12.67 -7.42 -49.19
CA THR A 120 13.53 -7.96 -48.12
C THR A 120 12.78 -7.95 -46.79
N MET A 121 12.04 -6.88 -46.49
CA MET A 121 11.21 -6.77 -45.29
C MET A 121 10.08 -7.80 -45.27
N LEU A 122 9.42 -8.04 -46.41
CA LEU A 122 8.39 -9.07 -46.50
C LEU A 122 8.95 -10.46 -46.21
N MET A 123 10.19 -10.75 -46.62
CA MET A 123 10.87 -12.00 -46.31
C MET A 123 11.17 -12.13 -44.81
N VAL A 124 11.69 -11.07 -44.19
CA VAL A 124 11.97 -11.02 -42.74
C VAL A 124 10.69 -11.16 -41.92
N ALA A 125 9.64 -10.41 -42.25
CA ALA A 125 8.34 -10.46 -41.57
C ALA A 125 7.70 -11.85 -41.64
N LYS A 126 7.81 -12.53 -42.80
CA LYS A 126 7.35 -13.92 -42.96
C LYS A 126 8.17 -14.92 -42.14
N GLY A 127 9.45 -14.66 -41.90
CA GLY A 127 10.32 -15.51 -41.08
C GLY A 127 10.12 -15.36 -39.57
N ILE A 128 9.78 -14.15 -39.10
CA ILE A 128 9.55 -13.85 -37.68
C ILE A 128 8.17 -14.32 -37.19
N ALA A 129 7.19 -14.47 -38.08
CA ALA A 129 5.83 -14.90 -37.74
C ALA A 129 5.75 -16.41 -37.40
N ARG A 130 6.20 -16.80 -36.21
CA ARG A 130 6.13 -18.19 -35.69
C ARG A 130 4.82 -18.48 -34.93
N VAL A 131 3.73 -18.80 -35.62
CA VAL A 131 2.49 -19.44 -35.10
C VAL A 131 1.35 -18.50 -34.69
N GLY A 132 0.26 -18.60 -35.47
CA GLY A 132 -1.06 -18.01 -35.19
C GLY A 132 -2.06 -18.41 -36.28
N GLY A 133 -2.44 -19.68 -36.34
CA GLY A 133 -3.35 -20.23 -37.36
C GLY A 133 -2.62 -20.71 -38.62
N GLN A 134 -3.11 -21.78 -39.22
CA GLN A 134 -2.49 -22.53 -40.31
C GLN A 134 -1.75 -21.65 -41.33
N VAL A 135 -0.50 -22.07 -41.61
CA VAL A 135 0.29 -21.74 -42.78
C VAL A 135 -0.62 -21.58 -44.02
N VAL A 136 -0.90 -20.35 -44.44
CA VAL A 136 -1.63 -20.09 -45.70
C VAL A 136 -0.72 -20.31 -46.93
N ALA A 137 0.51 -20.81 -46.78
CA ALA A 137 1.40 -21.03 -47.91
C ALA A 137 2.38 -22.21 -47.75
N GLY A 138 1.87 -23.44 -47.62
CA GLY A 138 2.60 -24.69 -47.87
C GLY A 138 4.00 -24.86 -47.23
N SER A 139 4.75 -25.86 -47.69
CA SER A 139 6.09 -26.22 -47.21
C SER A 139 7.17 -25.13 -47.37
N ALA A 140 6.87 -24.03 -48.05
CA ALA A 140 7.80 -22.91 -48.25
C ALA A 140 7.99 -22.04 -47.00
N GLY A 141 7.01 -22.00 -46.09
CA GLY A 141 7.12 -21.20 -44.86
C GLY A 141 8.15 -21.73 -43.85
N SER A 142 8.26 -23.05 -43.72
CA SER A 142 9.24 -23.71 -42.85
C SER A 142 10.66 -23.52 -43.35
N SER A 143 10.89 -23.64 -44.67
CA SER A 143 12.22 -23.51 -45.25
C SER A 143 12.78 -22.08 -45.19
N ILE A 144 11.91 -21.06 -45.29
CA ILE A 144 12.30 -19.64 -45.18
C ILE A 144 12.66 -19.30 -43.73
N ALA A 145 11.92 -19.82 -42.75
CA ALA A 145 12.27 -19.68 -41.35
C ALA A 145 13.63 -20.31 -41.08
N ASP A 146 13.85 -21.56 -41.51
CA ASP A 146 15.14 -22.25 -41.34
C ASP A 146 16.31 -21.52 -42.02
N GLU A 147 16.11 -20.93 -43.22
CA GLU A 147 17.13 -20.10 -43.91
C GLU A 147 17.46 -18.81 -43.16
N LEU A 148 16.48 -18.16 -42.53
CA LEU A 148 16.69 -16.94 -41.73
C LEU A 148 17.42 -17.23 -40.41
N PHE A 149 17.13 -18.36 -39.76
CA PHE A 149 17.78 -18.73 -38.50
C PHE A 149 19.15 -19.39 -38.69
N GLN A 150 19.36 -20.20 -39.73
CA GLN A 150 20.68 -20.74 -40.07
C GLN A 150 21.57 -19.71 -40.78
N GLY A 151 20.99 -18.70 -41.44
CA GLY A 151 21.69 -17.59 -42.10
C GLY A 151 21.77 -16.29 -41.30
N GLY A 152 21.42 -16.29 -40.01
CA GLY A 152 21.19 -15.08 -39.19
C GLY A 152 22.28 -14.01 -39.28
N GLU A 153 23.56 -14.39 -39.21
CA GLU A 153 24.68 -13.43 -39.34
C GLU A 153 24.73 -12.75 -40.72
N ASN A 154 24.49 -13.52 -41.79
CA ASN A 154 24.47 -12.99 -43.15
C ASN A 154 23.25 -12.09 -43.40
N THR A 155 22.10 -12.41 -42.81
CA THR A 155 20.87 -11.61 -42.93
C THR A 155 20.99 -10.28 -42.18
N ILE A 156 21.47 -10.29 -40.94
CA ILE A 156 21.71 -9.06 -40.15
C ILE A 156 22.72 -8.15 -40.88
N LYS A 157 23.80 -8.73 -41.40
CA LYS A 157 24.79 -7.98 -42.19
C LYS A 157 24.17 -7.37 -43.45
N LYS A 158 23.35 -8.12 -44.20
CA LYS A 158 22.64 -7.60 -45.38
C LYS A 158 21.71 -6.44 -45.02
N LEU A 159 20.89 -6.60 -43.98
CA LEU A 159 19.97 -5.56 -43.52
C LEU A 159 20.70 -4.32 -43.04
N ARG A 160 21.82 -4.47 -42.31
CA ARG A 160 22.67 -3.35 -41.91
C ARG A 160 23.22 -2.60 -43.13
N ILE A 161 23.71 -3.31 -44.14
CA ILE A 161 24.20 -2.69 -45.39
C ILE A 161 23.07 -1.94 -46.10
N GLN A 162 21.89 -2.56 -46.24
CA GLN A 162 20.73 -1.93 -46.86
C GLN A 162 20.27 -0.68 -46.09
N LEU A 163 20.26 -0.73 -44.76
CA LEU A 163 19.95 0.41 -43.91
C LEU A 163 20.99 1.53 -44.10
N ALA A 164 22.28 1.20 -44.13
CA ALA A 164 23.34 2.17 -44.39
C ALA A 164 23.17 2.85 -45.76
N GLU A 165 22.88 2.07 -46.80
CA GLU A 165 22.61 2.59 -48.14
C GLU A 165 21.37 3.49 -48.18
N LEU A 166 20.30 3.12 -47.49
CA LEU A 166 19.06 3.90 -47.41
C LEU A 166 19.32 5.25 -46.73
N VAL A 167 20.05 5.27 -45.61
CA VAL A 167 20.42 6.51 -44.91
C VAL A 167 21.23 7.43 -45.82
N GLN A 168 22.16 6.89 -46.61
CA GLN A 168 22.93 7.69 -47.59
C GLN A 168 22.05 8.21 -48.75
N GLU A 169 21.13 7.39 -49.27
CA GLU A 169 20.21 7.81 -50.34
C GLU A 169 19.31 8.96 -49.88
N ILE A 170 18.72 8.83 -48.68
CA ILE A 170 17.90 9.87 -48.04
C ILE A 170 18.69 11.18 -47.91
N LYS A 171 19.95 11.12 -47.47
CA LYS A 171 20.78 12.31 -47.31
C LYS A 171 21.20 12.96 -48.64
N THR A 172 21.41 12.16 -49.68
CA THR A 172 21.92 12.65 -50.98
C THR A 172 20.83 13.09 -51.95
N ASN A 173 19.57 12.72 -51.69
CA ASN A 173 18.45 13.14 -52.50
C ASN A 173 18.19 14.65 -52.36
N SER A 174 18.25 15.39 -53.47
CA SER A 174 18.09 16.85 -53.50
C SER A 174 16.72 17.33 -53.05
N SER A 175 15.69 16.47 -53.05
CA SER A 175 14.36 16.78 -52.52
C SER A 175 14.23 16.51 -51.01
N ASN A 176 15.26 15.94 -50.38
CA ASN A 176 15.21 15.49 -49.00
C ASN A 176 15.93 16.48 -48.06
N PRO A 177 15.24 16.98 -47.03
CA PRO A 177 15.79 17.97 -46.11
C PRO A 177 16.65 17.37 -44.96
N TYR A 178 16.65 16.05 -44.78
CA TYR A 178 17.21 15.41 -43.59
C TYR A 178 18.72 15.19 -43.68
N GLN A 179 19.48 15.71 -42.72
CA GLN A 179 20.95 15.59 -42.71
C GLN A 179 21.49 14.51 -41.76
N LYS A 180 20.72 14.16 -40.72
CA LYS A 180 21.01 13.07 -39.79
C LYS A 180 19.73 12.34 -39.41
N VAL A 181 19.89 11.07 -39.04
CA VAL A 181 18.84 10.25 -38.46
C VAL A 181 19.11 10.10 -36.97
N ILE A 182 18.13 10.43 -36.13
CA ILE A 182 18.22 10.34 -34.67
C ILE A 182 17.31 9.21 -34.22
N ILE A 183 17.90 8.19 -33.61
CA ILE A 183 17.21 6.95 -33.24
C ILE A 183 17.20 6.86 -31.73
N TYR A 184 16.01 6.95 -31.14
CA TYR A 184 15.80 6.78 -29.72
C TYR A 184 15.49 5.31 -29.44
N VAL A 185 16.17 4.70 -28.47
CA VAL A 185 15.88 3.35 -28.01
C VAL A 185 15.55 3.42 -26.52
N ASP A 186 14.29 3.19 -26.18
CA ASP A 186 13.77 3.31 -24.80
C ASP A 186 13.27 1.97 -24.25
N ASP A 187 13.02 1.93 -22.94
CA ASP A 187 12.47 0.81 -22.17
C ASP A 187 13.30 -0.50 -22.26
N LEU A 188 14.60 -0.41 -22.61
CA LEU A 188 15.53 -1.56 -22.56
C LEU A 188 15.61 -2.19 -21.17
N ASP A 189 15.42 -1.40 -20.11
CA ASP A 189 15.41 -1.81 -18.71
C ASP A 189 14.15 -2.58 -18.27
N ARG A 190 13.13 -2.70 -19.14
CA ARG A 190 11.95 -3.55 -18.89
C ARG A 190 12.07 -4.97 -19.45
N ILE A 191 13.10 -5.22 -20.24
CA ILE A 191 13.39 -6.53 -20.81
C ILE A 191 14.04 -7.41 -19.73
N ASN A 192 13.85 -8.73 -19.82
CA ASN A 192 14.56 -9.67 -18.97
C ASN A 192 16.09 -9.39 -19.03
N PRO A 193 16.81 -9.27 -17.90
CA PRO A 193 18.18 -8.72 -17.91
C PRO A 193 19.18 -9.45 -18.84
N PRO A 194 19.30 -10.80 -18.83
CA PRO A 194 20.06 -11.54 -19.84
C PRO A 194 19.71 -11.20 -21.29
N ASP A 195 18.41 -11.10 -21.63
CA ASP A 195 17.97 -10.78 -22.99
C ASP A 195 18.30 -9.34 -23.37
N ALA A 196 18.17 -8.40 -22.43
CA ALA A 196 18.54 -7.00 -22.63
C ALA A 196 20.03 -6.85 -23.00
N VAL A 197 20.91 -7.60 -22.33
CA VAL A 197 22.34 -7.67 -22.64
C VAL A 197 22.56 -8.21 -24.06
N ARG A 198 21.90 -9.32 -24.42
CA ARG A 198 22.02 -9.89 -25.77
C ARG A 198 21.54 -8.92 -26.84
N ILE A 199 20.42 -8.24 -26.62
CA ILE A 199 19.89 -7.22 -27.54
C ILE A 199 20.87 -6.06 -27.68
N LEU A 200 21.46 -5.56 -26.58
CA LEU A 200 22.49 -4.51 -26.63
C LEU A 200 23.75 -4.95 -27.41
N GLU A 201 24.21 -6.18 -27.22
CA GLU A 201 25.33 -6.75 -27.98
C GLU A 201 25.01 -6.86 -29.48
N LEU A 202 23.78 -7.26 -29.80
CA LEU A 202 23.29 -7.34 -31.17
C LEU A 202 23.13 -5.96 -31.82
N LEU A 203 22.56 -5.00 -31.09
CA LEU A 203 22.36 -3.61 -31.53
C LEU A 203 23.69 -2.88 -31.76
N LYS A 204 24.77 -3.26 -31.06
CA LYS A 204 26.12 -2.76 -31.33
C LYS A 204 26.50 -2.83 -32.81
N ASN A 205 26.02 -3.84 -33.53
CA ASN A 205 26.28 -3.98 -34.96
C ASN A 205 25.67 -2.83 -35.78
N ILE A 206 24.55 -2.25 -35.36
CA ILE A 206 23.89 -1.15 -36.08
C ILE A 206 24.23 0.23 -35.53
N PHE A 207 24.80 0.36 -34.33
CA PHE A 207 25.22 1.65 -33.77
C PHE A 207 26.34 2.34 -34.56
N ASN A 208 27.09 1.59 -35.36
CA ASN A 208 28.13 2.12 -36.24
C ASN A 208 27.60 2.40 -37.67
N LEU A 209 26.55 3.21 -37.76
CA LEU A 209 25.95 3.69 -39.01
C LEU A 209 26.24 5.18 -39.20
N LYS A 210 26.92 5.53 -40.29
CA LYS A 210 27.22 6.92 -40.64
C LYS A 210 25.93 7.72 -40.79
N ASP A 211 25.97 8.98 -40.37
CA ASP A 211 24.83 9.93 -40.37
C ASP A 211 23.71 9.58 -39.38
N CYS A 212 23.94 8.62 -38.48
CA CYS A 212 23.03 8.27 -37.39
C CYS A 212 23.57 8.71 -36.01
N VAL A 213 22.67 9.16 -35.15
CA VAL A 213 22.89 9.34 -33.71
C VAL A 213 21.91 8.44 -32.97
N PHE A 214 22.41 7.55 -32.12
CA PHE A 214 21.61 6.69 -31.26
C PHE A 214 21.56 7.27 -29.85
N ILE A 215 20.36 7.33 -29.26
CA ILE A 215 20.15 7.77 -27.88
C ILE A 215 19.45 6.64 -27.13
N LEU A 216 20.16 5.99 -26.21
CA LEU A 216 19.71 4.81 -25.48
C LEU A 216 19.31 5.22 -24.07
N ALA A 217 18.05 5.01 -23.68
CA ALA A 217 17.66 5.12 -22.28
C ALA A 217 17.85 3.76 -21.60
N ILE A 218 18.72 3.73 -20.57
CA ILE A 218 19.12 2.50 -19.90
C ILE A 218 19.18 2.66 -18.38
N ASP A 219 18.88 1.58 -17.67
CA ASP A 219 19.21 1.42 -16.26
C ASP A 219 20.46 0.52 -16.15
N TYR A 220 21.58 1.12 -15.72
CA TYR A 220 22.84 0.43 -15.56
C TYR A 220 22.72 -0.78 -14.61
N GLY A 221 21.99 -0.61 -13.50
CA GLY A 221 21.82 -1.66 -12.50
C GLY A 221 21.02 -2.85 -13.00
N VAL A 222 20.03 -2.62 -13.89
CA VAL A 222 19.28 -3.71 -14.53
C VAL A 222 20.19 -4.50 -15.48
N VAL A 223 20.95 -3.81 -16.34
CA VAL A 223 21.82 -4.47 -17.32
C VAL A 223 22.97 -5.23 -16.65
N VAL A 224 23.53 -4.71 -15.56
CA VAL A 224 24.58 -5.41 -14.77
C VAL A 224 24.10 -6.78 -14.28
N LYS A 225 22.83 -6.90 -13.84
CA LYS A 225 22.27 -8.19 -13.44
C LYS A 225 22.25 -9.21 -14.59
N GLY A 226 22.08 -8.76 -15.82
CA GLY A 226 22.14 -9.62 -17.02
C GLY A 226 23.55 -10.05 -17.41
N LEU A 227 24.58 -9.38 -16.87
CA LEU A 227 25.99 -9.70 -17.13
C LEU A 227 26.58 -10.67 -16.11
N GLU A 228 25.83 -11.02 -15.06
CA GLU A 228 26.31 -11.94 -14.00
C GLU A 228 26.70 -13.31 -14.55
N ASP A 229 25.98 -13.83 -15.54
CA ASP A 229 26.31 -15.12 -16.19
C ASP A 229 27.65 -15.09 -16.95
N LYS A 230 28.10 -13.89 -17.35
CA LYS A 230 29.30 -13.69 -18.18
C LYS A 230 30.54 -13.35 -17.35
N PHE A 231 30.39 -12.50 -16.34
CA PHE A 231 31.51 -11.97 -15.53
C PHE A 231 31.45 -12.42 -14.06
N GLY A 232 30.44 -13.20 -13.67
CA GLY A 232 30.17 -13.53 -12.28
C GLY A 232 29.47 -12.39 -11.54
N LYS A 233 29.32 -12.51 -10.23
CA LYS A 233 28.74 -11.43 -9.41
C LYS A 233 29.65 -10.20 -9.40
N PRO A 234 29.10 -8.98 -9.35
CA PRO A 234 29.91 -7.77 -9.21
C PRO A 234 30.72 -7.77 -7.92
N THR A 235 32.01 -7.52 -8.06
CA THR A 235 33.03 -7.42 -7.00
C THR A 235 33.95 -6.25 -7.34
N PRO A 236 34.66 -5.66 -6.36
CA PRO A 236 35.65 -4.61 -6.62
C PRO A 236 36.70 -5.01 -7.66
N GLU A 237 37.06 -6.30 -7.75
CA GLU A 237 38.08 -6.82 -8.65
C GLU A 237 37.61 -6.93 -10.11
N ASN A 238 36.32 -7.19 -10.34
CA ASN A 238 35.74 -7.34 -11.70
C ASN A 238 34.83 -6.18 -12.13
N GLU A 239 34.65 -5.13 -11.30
CA GLU A 239 33.80 -3.97 -11.62
C GLU A 239 34.12 -3.34 -12.98
N TRP A 240 35.41 -3.33 -13.34
CA TRP A 240 35.89 -2.81 -14.63
C TRP A 240 35.33 -3.57 -15.83
N GLU A 241 35.03 -4.88 -15.71
CA GLU A 241 34.47 -5.70 -16.80
C GLU A 241 33.05 -5.24 -17.16
N PHE A 242 32.25 -4.92 -16.15
CA PHE A 242 30.92 -4.37 -16.33
C PHE A 242 30.97 -2.99 -16.97
N ARG A 243 31.85 -2.09 -16.51
CA ARG A 243 32.04 -0.77 -17.14
C ARG A 243 32.50 -0.89 -18.60
N ALA A 244 33.49 -1.74 -18.85
CA ALA A 244 34.03 -1.98 -20.19
C ALA A 244 33.00 -2.54 -21.18
N PHE A 245 31.94 -3.21 -20.70
CA PHE A 245 30.81 -3.61 -21.56
C PHE A 245 30.09 -2.37 -22.12
N PHE A 246 29.75 -1.39 -21.27
CA PHE A 246 29.08 -0.17 -21.71
C PHE A 246 29.99 0.73 -22.55
N ASP A 247 31.26 0.87 -22.19
CA ASP A 247 32.23 1.70 -22.95
C ASP A 247 32.38 1.22 -24.41
N LYS A 248 32.13 -0.07 -24.67
CA LYS A 248 32.15 -0.65 -26.04
C LYS A 248 30.93 -0.31 -26.87
N ILE A 249 29.86 0.21 -26.26
CA ILE A 249 28.55 0.42 -26.88
C ILE A 249 28.20 1.91 -26.85
N ILE A 250 28.43 2.57 -25.73
CA ILE A 250 28.07 3.96 -25.44
C ILE A 250 29.34 4.80 -25.54
N GLN A 251 29.32 5.80 -26.42
CA GLN A 251 30.42 6.74 -26.59
C GLN A 251 30.29 7.94 -25.66
N LEU A 252 29.06 8.40 -25.40
CA LEU A 252 28.77 9.47 -24.45
C LEU A 252 27.78 8.98 -23.37
N PRO A 253 28.25 8.67 -22.16
CA PRO A 253 27.36 8.44 -21.03
C PRO A 253 26.83 9.77 -20.49
N PHE A 254 25.52 9.84 -20.27
CA PHE A 254 24.83 10.95 -19.61
C PHE A 254 24.00 10.40 -18.45
N THR A 255 24.33 10.77 -17.22
CA THR A 255 23.57 10.35 -16.03
C THR A 255 22.48 11.38 -15.72
N MET A 256 21.26 10.92 -15.44
CA MET A 256 20.14 11.78 -15.05
C MET A 256 20.52 12.61 -13.80
N PRO A 257 20.41 13.95 -13.84
CA PRO A 257 20.91 14.82 -12.78
C PRO A 257 19.88 14.99 -11.65
N MET A 258 19.47 13.88 -11.04
CA MET A 258 18.40 13.82 -10.02
C MET A 258 18.61 14.80 -8.86
N GLY A 259 19.87 15.00 -8.43
CA GLY A 259 20.21 15.94 -7.34
C GLY A 259 20.12 17.41 -7.73
N ARG A 260 19.79 17.73 -8.99
CA ARG A 260 19.63 19.09 -9.51
C ARG A 260 18.18 19.43 -9.81
N TYR A 261 17.27 18.48 -9.60
CA TYR A 261 15.85 18.68 -9.84
C TYR A 261 15.27 19.65 -8.82
N ASP A 262 14.34 20.50 -9.26
CA ASP A 262 13.58 21.38 -8.37
C ASP A 262 12.44 20.62 -7.68
N ILE A 263 12.82 19.68 -6.82
CA ILE A 263 11.91 18.70 -6.21
C ILE A 263 10.92 19.37 -5.28
N ALA A 264 11.37 20.36 -4.49
CA ALA A 264 10.51 21.04 -3.52
C ALA A 264 9.35 21.76 -4.22
N ASN A 265 9.65 22.58 -5.23
CA ASN A 265 8.63 23.28 -6.00
C ASN A 265 7.74 22.29 -6.77
N TYR A 266 8.34 21.22 -7.31
CA TYR A 266 7.56 20.17 -7.97
C TYR A 266 6.56 19.51 -7.02
N VAL A 267 6.99 19.07 -5.84
CA VAL A 267 6.13 18.46 -4.81
C VAL A 267 5.06 19.44 -4.35
N MET A 268 5.43 20.68 -4.03
CA MET A 268 4.48 21.72 -3.60
C MET A 268 3.38 21.98 -4.64
N ASN A 269 3.75 22.14 -5.91
CA ASN A 269 2.78 22.33 -6.98
C ASN A 269 1.82 21.14 -7.10
N LEU A 270 2.29 19.92 -6.88
CA LEU A 270 1.45 18.72 -6.91
C LEU A 270 0.53 18.63 -5.67
N LEU A 271 1.02 18.98 -4.48
CA LEU A 271 0.22 19.03 -3.25
C LEU A 271 -0.90 20.07 -3.35
N VAL A 272 -0.61 21.26 -3.86
CA VAL A 272 -1.61 22.29 -4.18
C VAL A 272 -2.59 21.77 -5.24
N GLY A 273 -2.11 21.04 -6.26
CA GLY A 273 -2.95 20.50 -7.33
C GLY A 273 -3.99 19.43 -6.91
N ILE A 274 -3.77 18.78 -5.76
CA ILE A 274 -4.73 17.86 -5.12
C ILE A 274 -5.47 18.51 -3.94
N ASP A 275 -5.32 19.82 -3.78
CA ASP A 275 -5.88 20.64 -2.71
C ASP A 275 -5.46 20.12 -1.31
N TYR A 276 -4.28 19.50 -1.18
CA TYR A 276 -3.79 18.95 0.09
C TYR A 276 -3.21 20.03 1.00
N VAL A 277 -2.60 21.05 0.39
CA VAL A 277 -2.11 22.27 1.03
C VAL A 277 -2.78 23.46 0.34
N SER A 278 -3.12 24.51 1.08
CA SER A 278 -3.70 25.73 0.49
C SER A 278 -2.61 26.57 -0.18
N GLN A 279 -3.00 27.51 -1.06
CA GLN A 279 -2.02 28.40 -1.71
C GLN A 279 -1.42 29.44 -0.75
N ASP A 280 -2.09 29.71 0.37
CA ASP A 280 -1.78 30.80 1.30
C ASP A 280 -1.26 30.31 2.68
N GLU A 281 -1.54 29.06 3.08
CA GLU A 281 -1.01 28.38 4.28
C GLU A 281 -0.14 27.20 3.80
N GLY A 282 1.13 27.49 3.54
CA GLY A 282 2.10 26.51 3.08
C GLY A 282 2.67 25.66 4.21
N LEU A 283 3.02 24.41 3.91
CA LEU A 283 3.96 23.65 4.73
C LEU A 283 5.29 24.42 4.85
N ASP A 284 5.98 24.29 5.98
CA ASP A 284 7.35 24.81 6.11
C ASP A 284 8.22 24.25 4.97
N ASP A 285 8.63 25.13 4.05
CA ASP A 285 9.40 24.80 2.85
C ASP A 285 10.69 24.05 3.20
N ASP A 286 11.32 24.42 4.32
CA ASP A 286 12.55 23.77 4.78
C ASP A 286 12.25 22.37 5.32
N PHE A 287 11.22 22.22 6.14
CA PHE A 287 10.76 20.90 6.60
C PHE A 287 10.43 19.97 5.43
N LEU A 288 9.68 20.44 4.42
CA LEU A 288 9.34 19.64 3.26
C LEU A 288 10.59 19.23 2.46
N ARG A 289 11.53 20.15 2.26
CA ARG A 289 12.81 19.86 1.58
C ARG A 289 13.58 18.76 2.31
N GLU A 290 13.72 18.87 3.62
CA GLU A 290 14.40 17.89 4.46
C GLU A 290 13.68 16.54 4.44
N LEU A 291 12.35 16.54 4.63
CA LEU A 291 11.50 15.35 4.59
C LEU A 291 11.69 14.59 3.28
N ILE A 292 11.59 15.27 2.14
CA ILE A 292 11.73 14.63 0.82
C ILE A 292 13.16 14.13 0.62
N ARG A 293 14.18 14.91 0.98
CA ARG A 293 15.59 14.51 0.87
C ARG A 293 15.89 13.25 1.68
N LEU A 294 15.40 13.18 2.92
CA LEU A 294 15.63 12.07 3.85
C LEU A 294 14.75 10.85 3.54
N SER A 295 13.75 10.94 2.66
CA SER A 295 12.81 9.83 2.37
C SER A 295 12.82 9.39 0.91
N ILE A 296 11.87 9.85 0.10
CA ILE A 296 11.63 9.41 -1.28
C ILE A 296 12.66 9.98 -2.27
N GLY A 297 13.41 11.00 -1.85
CA GLY A 297 14.48 11.61 -2.62
C GLY A 297 13.98 12.28 -3.89
N GLY A 298 14.87 12.37 -4.89
CA GLY A 298 14.61 13.11 -6.11
C GLY A 298 13.84 12.37 -7.20
N ASN A 299 13.37 11.14 -6.99
CA ASN A 299 12.75 10.31 -8.03
C ASN A 299 11.31 10.77 -8.36
N PRO A 300 11.03 11.33 -9.56
CA PRO A 300 9.71 11.84 -9.93
C PRO A 300 8.58 10.83 -9.81
N ARG A 301 8.83 9.55 -10.15
CA ARG A 301 7.80 8.51 -10.00
C ARG A 301 7.43 8.30 -8.53
N SER A 302 8.43 8.26 -7.64
CA SER A 302 8.18 8.11 -6.20
C SER A 302 7.36 9.27 -5.65
N ILE A 303 7.62 10.49 -6.13
CA ILE A 303 6.83 11.69 -5.82
C ILE A 303 5.39 11.56 -6.32
N LYS A 304 5.18 11.19 -7.59
CA LYS A 304 3.81 10.99 -8.10
C LYS A 304 3.05 9.92 -7.32
N ARG A 305 3.72 8.85 -6.89
CA ARG A 305 3.14 7.82 -6.01
C ARG A 305 2.74 8.38 -4.65
N LEU A 306 3.60 9.19 -4.02
CA LEU A 306 3.29 9.90 -2.78
C LEU A 306 1.99 10.70 -2.93
N ILE A 307 1.92 11.54 -3.96
CA ILE A 307 0.76 12.42 -4.18
C ILE A 307 -0.52 11.61 -4.44
N ASN A 308 -0.42 10.51 -5.19
CA ASN A 308 -1.56 9.62 -5.42
C ASN A 308 -2.05 8.94 -4.13
N SER A 309 -1.14 8.50 -3.27
CA SER A 309 -1.50 7.94 -1.96
C SER A 309 -2.20 8.99 -1.09
N LEU A 310 -1.67 10.21 -1.03
CA LEU A 310 -2.28 11.30 -0.26
C LEU A 310 -3.65 11.72 -0.79
N SER A 311 -3.80 11.79 -2.11
CA SER A 311 -5.09 12.10 -2.75
C SER A 311 -6.17 11.09 -2.33
N LEU A 312 -5.83 9.80 -2.33
CA LEU A 312 -6.75 8.76 -1.91
C LEU A 312 -7.06 8.81 -0.40
N ILE A 313 -6.06 9.03 0.45
CA ILE A 313 -6.27 9.15 1.90
C ILE A 313 -7.19 10.33 2.22
N LYS A 314 -6.98 11.47 1.55
CA LYS A 314 -7.85 12.64 1.67
C LYS A 314 -9.30 12.32 1.28
N MET A 315 -9.52 11.58 0.20
CA MET A 315 -10.88 11.16 -0.18
C MET A 315 -11.55 10.29 0.88
N PHE A 316 -10.80 9.39 1.53
CA PHE A 316 -11.33 8.62 2.65
C PHE A 316 -11.68 9.49 3.86
N GLY A 317 -10.91 10.55 4.11
CA GLY A 317 -11.18 11.51 5.18
C GLY A 317 -12.44 12.36 4.95
N LEU A 318 -12.78 12.68 3.70
CA LEU A 318 -13.95 13.49 3.34
C LEU A 318 -15.29 12.77 3.55
N ASP A 319 -15.33 11.44 3.48
CA ASP A 319 -16.54 10.63 3.68
C ASP A 319 -16.84 10.33 5.17
N SER A 320 -15.87 10.56 6.05
CA SER A 320 -16.07 10.54 7.49
C SER A 320 -16.47 11.93 7.98
N GLU A 321 -17.65 12.10 8.59
CA GLU A 321 -18.14 13.34 9.22
C GLU A 321 -17.24 13.89 10.38
N GLN A 322 -15.98 13.47 10.47
CA GLN A 322 -15.07 13.70 11.60
C GLN A 322 -13.93 14.68 11.32
N LEU A 323 -13.83 15.29 10.14
CA LEU A 323 -12.73 16.19 9.80
C LEU A 323 -13.22 17.62 9.49
N GLU A 324 -13.88 18.23 10.48
CA GLU A 324 -13.84 19.69 10.66
C GLU A 324 -12.92 19.99 11.85
N VAL A 325 -11.62 19.74 11.68
CA VAL A 325 -10.60 20.37 12.51
C VAL A 325 -9.99 21.46 11.65
N SER A 326 -10.38 22.70 11.90
CA SER A 326 -9.75 23.87 11.30
C SER A 326 -8.84 24.49 12.36
N GLY A 327 -7.55 24.62 12.07
CA GLY A 327 -6.55 25.18 12.98
C GLY A 327 -5.19 24.44 12.94
N PRO A 328 -4.22 24.87 13.77
CA PRO A 328 -2.84 24.35 13.75
C PRO A 328 -2.73 22.83 13.94
N GLU A 329 -3.60 22.24 14.77
CA GLU A 329 -3.64 20.79 15.04
C GLU A 329 -3.99 19.96 13.78
N ALA A 330 -4.72 20.54 12.81
CA ALA A 330 -5.04 19.88 11.56
C ALA A 330 -3.89 19.96 10.54
N GLU A 331 -3.15 21.07 10.55
CA GLU A 331 -1.93 21.24 9.73
C GLU A 331 -0.83 20.28 10.18
N ASP A 332 -0.65 20.10 11.49
CA ASP A 332 0.32 19.15 12.05
C ASP A 332 -0.05 17.71 11.71
N ASN A 333 -1.35 17.34 11.75
CA ASN A 333 -1.82 16.01 11.38
C ASN A 333 -1.63 15.73 9.88
N GLY A 334 -1.91 16.70 9.01
CA GLY A 334 -1.62 16.60 7.57
C GLY A 334 -0.12 16.45 7.30
N THR A 335 0.71 17.23 7.99
CA THR A 335 2.18 17.16 7.85
C THR A 335 2.74 15.81 8.32
N LEU A 336 2.23 15.29 9.44
CA LEU A 336 2.58 13.97 9.94
C LEU A 336 2.16 12.86 8.97
N LEU A 337 0.94 12.95 8.43
CA LEU A 337 0.44 11.98 7.45
C LEU A 337 1.32 11.98 6.19
N LEU A 338 1.68 13.16 5.67
CA LEU A 338 2.65 13.31 4.59
C LEU A 338 3.97 12.61 4.91
N ALA A 339 4.52 12.82 6.12
CA ALA A 339 5.76 12.21 6.54
C ALA A 339 5.67 10.67 6.65
N LEU A 340 4.57 10.15 7.20
CA LEU A 340 4.35 8.70 7.30
C LEU A 340 4.20 8.04 5.92
N VAL A 341 3.51 8.67 4.97
CA VAL A 341 3.42 8.14 3.59
C VAL A 341 4.78 8.20 2.89
N CYS A 342 5.60 9.21 3.18
CA CYS A 342 7.00 9.24 2.71
C CYS A 342 7.81 8.06 3.27
N ILE A 343 7.69 7.76 4.58
CA ILE A 343 8.33 6.58 5.21
C ILE A 343 7.79 5.28 4.60
N GLN A 344 6.49 5.17 4.38
CA GLN A 344 5.86 4.01 3.75
C GLN A 344 6.44 3.69 2.37
N ILE A 345 6.72 4.71 1.55
CA ILE A 345 7.28 4.55 0.21
C ILE A 345 8.80 4.29 0.27
N ALA A 346 9.53 5.05 1.08
CA ALA A 346 10.99 5.01 1.12
C ALA A 346 11.56 3.87 1.97
N TYR A 347 10.89 3.55 3.08
CA TYR A 347 11.30 2.68 4.18
C TYR A 347 10.18 1.72 4.65
N PRO A 348 9.68 0.80 3.79
CA PRO A 348 8.56 -0.06 4.16
C PRO A 348 8.76 -0.86 5.46
N GLN A 349 9.98 -1.34 5.72
CA GLN A 349 10.29 -2.08 6.96
C GLN A 349 10.13 -1.21 8.22
N ILE A 350 10.46 0.09 8.13
CA ILE A 350 10.33 1.03 9.24
C ILE A 350 8.86 1.42 9.42
N TYR A 351 8.13 1.61 8.31
CA TYR A 351 6.70 1.83 8.36
C TYR A 351 5.94 0.64 9.01
N ASP A 352 6.28 -0.59 8.60
CA ASP A 352 5.74 -1.81 9.23
C ASP A 352 6.05 -1.86 10.73
N LEU A 353 7.25 -1.41 11.13
CA LEU A 353 7.62 -1.34 12.53
C LEU A 353 6.80 -0.30 13.30
N LEU A 354 6.59 0.90 12.73
CA LEU A 354 5.72 1.93 13.29
C LEU A 354 4.27 1.46 13.43
N LEU A 355 3.76 0.60 12.53
CA LEU A 355 2.43 0.00 12.67
C LEU A 355 2.32 -0.90 13.91
N THR A 356 3.38 -1.65 14.23
CA THR A 356 3.40 -2.57 15.37
C THR A 356 3.80 -1.91 16.68
N GLU A 357 4.76 -0.98 16.61
CA GLU A 357 5.39 -0.30 17.75
C GLU A 357 5.44 1.22 17.42
N PRO A 358 4.30 1.95 17.52
CA PRO A 358 4.19 3.35 17.07
C PRO A 358 5.06 4.34 17.83
N ASP A 359 5.44 3.98 19.05
CA ASP A 359 6.31 4.79 19.90
C ASP A 359 7.77 4.45 19.61
N PHE A 360 8.32 5.06 18.55
CA PHE A 360 9.69 4.79 18.15
C PHE A 360 10.73 5.25 19.17
N THR A 361 10.41 6.23 20.04
CA THR A 361 11.32 6.71 21.09
C THR A 361 11.65 5.62 22.12
N LYS A 362 10.80 4.59 22.23
CA LYS A 362 11.00 3.43 23.10
C LYS A 362 11.64 2.23 22.41
N TRP A 363 11.98 2.33 21.12
CA TRP A 363 12.69 1.25 20.44
C TRP A 363 14.05 1.00 21.10
N SER A 364 14.39 -0.28 21.26
CA SER A 364 15.52 -0.70 22.09
C SER A 364 16.24 -1.89 21.48
N GLU A 365 17.38 -2.25 22.07
CA GLU A 365 18.10 -3.46 21.68
C GLU A 365 17.24 -4.73 21.74
N ASP A 366 16.28 -4.82 22.67
CA ASP A 366 15.34 -5.94 22.75
C ASP A 366 14.41 -6.02 21.53
N LEU A 367 13.97 -4.86 21.03
CA LEU A 367 13.16 -4.81 19.80
C LEU A 367 14.02 -5.17 18.58
N ALA A 368 15.23 -4.64 18.47
CA ALA A 368 16.16 -5.01 17.42
C ALA A 368 16.42 -6.53 17.44
N TYR A 369 16.66 -7.11 18.63
CA TYR A 369 16.83 -8.55 18.81
C TYR A 369 15.63 -9.36 18.30
N LYS A 370 14.40 -8.96 18.62
CA LYS A 370 13.18 -9.63 18.13
C LYS A 370 13.14 -9.71 16.60
N ILE A 371 13.58 -8.64 15.92
CA ILE A 371 13.51 -8.52 14.46
C ILE A 371 14.70 -9.21 13.77
N THR A 372 15.91 -8.92 14.22
CA THR A 372 17.13 -9.34 13.52
C THR A 372 17.67 -10.67 14.02
N GLN A 373 17.35 -11.06 15.25
CA GLN A 373 17.95 -12.20 15.96
C GLN A 373 19.48 -12.13 15.96
N LYS A 374 20.04 -10.91 16.09
CA LYS A 374 21.49 -10.61 16.07
C LYS A 374 22.23 -10.98 14.80
N LYS A 375 21.53 -11.18 13.68
CA LYS A 375 22.17 -11.47 12.39
C LYS A 375 23.18 -10.39 11.98
N GLU A 376 22.93 -9.14 12.34
CA GLU A 376 23.84 -8.01 12.10
C GLU A 376 25.21 -8.19 12.77
N GLU A 377 25.26 -8.84 13.94
CA GLU A 377 26.51 -9.03 14.69
C GLU A 377 27.46 -10.03 13.99
N SER A 378 26.92 -10.86 13.09
CA SER A 378 27.69 -11.80 12.28
C SER A 378 28.25 -11.22 10.99
N LEU A 379 27.92 -9.96 10.66
CA LEU A 379 28.31 -9.32 9.41
C LEU A 379 29.65 -8.58 9.56
N ASP A 380 30.45 -8.63 8.49
CA ASP A 380 31.78 -8.04 8.47
C ASP A 380 31.76 -6.55 8.81
N GLY A 381 32.66 -6.16 9.72
CA GLY A 381 32.82 -4.78 10.17
C GLY A 381 31.72 -4.29 11.11
N TRP A 382 30.78 -5.12 11.56
CA TRP A 382 29.71 -4.70 12.49
C TRP A 382 30.25 -3.99 13.73
N GLU A 383 31.16 -4.63 14.47
CA GLU A 383 31.62 -4.14 15.77
C GLU A 383 32.33 -2.78 15.65
N GLU A 384 33.17 -2.62 14.63
CA GLU A 384 33.84 -1.36 14.32
C GLU A 384 32.83 -0.28 13.89
N ASN A 385 31.92 -0.62 12.97
CA ASN A 385 30.94 0.34 12.45
C ASN A 385 29.96 0.79 13.53
N PHE A 386 29.45 -0.13 14.35
CA PHE A 386 28.51 0.18 15.43
C PHE A 386 29.16 1.00 16.53
N SER A 387 30.43 0.73 16.86
CA SER A 387 31.17 1.54 17.84
C SER A 387 31.37 2.96 17.35
N LYS A 388 31.71 3.16 16.07
CA LYS A 388 31.88 4.49 15.46
C LYS A 388 30.56 5.25 15.35
N VAL A 389 29.46 4.57 15.01
CA VAL A 389 28.19 5.25 14.76
C VAL A 389 27.61 5.85 16.04
N LYS A 390 27.85 5.23 17.21
CA LYS A 390 27.41 5.74 18.51
C LYS A 390 27.99 7.10 18.91
N GLU A 391 29.07 7.53 18.24
CA GLU A 391 29.68 8.84 18.45
C GLU A 391 29.07 9.92 17.55
N GLN A 392 28.17 9.54 16.63
CA GLN A 392 27.48 10.45 15.72
C GLN A 392 26.18 10.97 16.37
N GLU A 393 25.85 12.23 16.12
CA GLU A 393 24.66 12.89 16.67
C GLU A 393 23.36 12.20 16.25
N GLU A 394 23.34 11.53 15.09
CA GLU A 394 22.15 10.84 14.59
C GLU A 394 21.94 9.44 15.19
N PHE A 395 22.79 9.01 16.13
CA PHE A 395 22.73 7.69 16.78
C PHE A 395 23.11 7.72 18.27
N ASP A 396 22.91 8.85 18.92
CA ASP A 396 23.24 9.05 20.33
C ASP A 396 22.12 8.52 21.26
N GLU A 397 20.88 8.39 20.77
CA GLU A 397 19.74 7.82 21.49
C GLU A 397 19.60 6.28 21.27
N ALA A 398 18.99 5.59 22.24
CA ALA A 398 18.85 4.13 22.21
C ALA A 398 17.98 3.62 21.03
N TRP A 399 16.95 4.37 20.65
CA TRP A 399 16.06 4.01 19.55
C TRP A 399 16.72 4.21 18.18
N GLU A 400 17.61 5.19 18.05
CA GLU A 400 18.41 5.42 16.84
C GLU A 400 19.40 4.26 16.65
N GLN A 401 20.05 3.83 17.72
CA GLN A 401 20.92 2.64 17.72
C GLN A 401 20.14 1.36 17.37
N CYS A 402 18.87 1.25 17.81
CA CYS A 402 17.97 0.18 17.40
C CYS A 402 17.70 0.22 15.88
N ILE A 403 17.43 1.39 15.30
CA ILE A 403 17.28 1.57 13.84
C ILE A 403 18.55 1.12 13.12
N PHE A 404 19.72 1.51 13.60
CA PHE A 404 20.99 1.10 13.01
C PHE A 404 21.12 -0.42 12.97
N ARG A 405 20.90 -1.10 14.11
CA ARG A 405 20.91 -2.58 14.19
C ARG A 405 19.96 -3.22 13.17
N ILE A 406 18.70 -2.77 13.15
CA ILE A 406 17.67 -3.30 12.24
C ILE A 406 18.10 -3.11 10.78
N CYS A 407 18.55 -1.91 10.43
CA CYS A 407 18.96 -1.56 9.07
C CYS A 407 20.24 -2.28 8.64
N TYR A 408 21.17 -2.54 9.56
CA TYR A 408 22.46 -3.16 9.25
C TYR A 408 22.33 -4.57 8.69
N SER A 409 21.26 -5.28 9.06
CA SER A 409 20.94 -6.62 8.55
C SER A 409 20.72 -6.69 7.03
N SER A 410 20.39 -5.56 6.39
CA SER A 410 20.15 -5.45 4.95
C SER A 410 21.09 -4.41 4.32
N PRO A 411 21.92 -4.75 3.33
CA PRO A 411 22.82 -3.77 2.68
C PRO A 411 22.10 -2.52 2.17
N ARG A 412 20.87 -2.68 1.64
CA ARG A 412 20.06 -1.58 1.13
C ARG A 412 19.60 -0.63 2.24
N ASN A 413 19.24 -1.16 3.41
CA ASN A 413 18.74 -0.35 4.53
C ASN A 413 19.91 0.22 5.33
N ARG A 414 21.03 -0.50 5.44
CA ARG A 414 22.27 -0.03 6.07
C ARG A 414 22.73 1.30 5.52
N ALA A 415 22.73 1.45 4.20
CA ALA A 415 23.11 2.70 3.52
C ALA A 415 22.16 3.88 3.80
N LYS A 416 20.98 3.61 4.36
CA LYS A 416 19.94 4.62 4.66
C LYS A 416 19.67 4.79 6.16
N ALA A 417 20.39 4.09 7.04
CA ALA A 417 20.12 4.11 8.47
C ALA A 417 20.15 5.54 9.04
N SER A 418 21.15 6.33 8.66
CA SER A 418 21.29 7.74 9.08
C SER A 418 20.11 8.57 8.59
N HIS A 419 19.69 8.44 7.33
CA HIS A 419 18.51 9.14 6.83
C HIS A 419 17.23 8.79 7.59
N ILE A 420 17.04 7.53 7.95
CA ILE A 420 15.86 7.08 8.71
C ILE A 420 15.88 7.67 10.11
N SER A 421 17.04 7.65 10.78
CA SER A 421 17.23 8.23 12.11
C SER A 421 16.90 9.72 12.10
N MET A 422 17.59 10.48 11.24
CA MET A 422 17.36 11.92 11.05
C MET A 422 15.92 12.26 10.68
N LEU A 423 15.25 11.43 9.89
CA LEU A 423 13.87 11.65 9.50
C LEU A 423 12.91 11.52 10.68
N LEU A 424 13.10 10.52 11.54
CA LEU A 424 12.28 10.35 12.73
C LEU A 424 12.59 11.42 13.78
N SER A 425 13.85 11.84 13.91
CA SER A 425 14.24 12.99 14.75
C SER A 425 13.61 14.29 14.24
N LEU A 426 13.63 14.52 12.92
CA LEU A 426 12.95 15.66 12.29
C LEU A 426 11.44 15.68 12.62
N ILE A 427 10.77 14.53 12.55
CA ILE A 427 9.34 14.41 12.92
C ILE A 427 9.14 14.70 14.41
N LYS A 428 9.98 14.13 15.30
CA LYS A 428 9.93 14.34 16.76
C LYS A 428 10.10 15.81 17.12
N GLU A 429 11.10 16.47 16.54
CA GLU A 429 11.47 17.84 16.86
C GLU A 429 10.47 18.86 16.31
N LYS A 430 10.11 18.74 15.02
CA LYS A 430 9.32 19.77 14.33
C LYS A 430 7.83 19.70 14.58
N LEU A 431 7.28 18.50 14.79
CA LEU A 431 5.83 18.33 14.93
C LEU A 431 5.37 18.21 16.39
N PHE A 432 6.28 17.97 17.33
CA PHE A 432 5.87 17.64 18.70
C PHE A 432 6.62 18.36 19.81
N GLU A 433 7.60 19.25 19.52
CA GLU A 433 8.29 20.16 20.45
C GLU A 433 8.20 19.80 21.97
N SER A 434 8.57 18.57 22.35
CA SER A 434 8.56 18.03 23.74
C SER A 434 7.25 17.44 24.33
N GLN A 435 6.22 17.12 23.53
CA GLN A 435 5.01 16.41 23.97
C GLN A 435 4.99 14.94 23.52
N GLU A 436 5.67 14.07 24.26
CA GLU A 436 5.79 12.63 23.92
C GLU A 436 4.43 11.90 23.80
N ASP A 437 3.45 12.22 24.66
CA ASP A 437 2.12 11.59 24.61
C ASP A 437 1.34 12.00 23.35
N ALA A 438 1.53 13.23 22.87
CA ALA A 438 0.91 13.74 21.64
C ALA A 438 1.52 13.09 20.39
N LEU A 439 2.85 12.87 20.38
CA LEU A 439 3.58 12.16 19.32
C LEU A 439 2.99 10.77 19.07
N VAL A 440 2.84 9.98 20.13
CA VAL A 440 2.35 8.59 20.00
C VAL A 440 0.89 8.55 19.56
N SER A 441 0.05 9.46 20.07
CA SER A 441 -1.36 9.53 19.67
C SER A 441 -1.51 9.96 18.20
N GLY A 442 -0.77 11.00 17.79
CA GLY A 442 -0.78 11.49 16.41
C GLY A 442 -0.28 10.45 15.42
N ILE A 443 0.83 9.76 15.72
CA ILE A 443 1.34 8.68 14.86
C ILE A 443 0.30 7.56 14.73
N LYS A 444 -0.35 7.13 15.81
CA LYS A 444 -1.38 6.09 15.75
C LYS A 444 -2.57 6.49 14.88
N GLU A 445 -3.02 7.73 15.00
CA GLU A 445 -4.12 8.25 14.19
C GLU A 445 -3.74 8.29 12.70
N ALA A 446 -2.60 8.90 12.37
CA ALA A 446 -2.14 9.04 11.00
C ALA A 446 -1.75 7.69 10.35
N LEU A 447 -1.25 6.71 11.13
CA LEU A 447 -1.06 5.34 10.68
C LEU A 447 -2.40 4.66 10.34
N GLY A 448 -3.45 4.90 11.13
CA GLY A 448 -4.79 4.40 10.85
C GLY A 448 -5.33 4.86 9.48
N GLN A 449 -4.98 6.08 9.07
CA GLN A 449 -5.36 6.65 7.78
C GLN A 449 -4.44 6.16 6.63
N SER A 450 -3.13 6.17 6.82
CA SER A 450 -2.16 5.82 5.77
C SER A 450 -2.10 4.32 5.44
N ALA A 451 -2.43 3.44 6.39
CA ALA A 451 -2.36 1.99 6.23
C ALA A 451 -3.17 1.45 5.03
N VAL A 452 -4.26 2.14 4.65
CA VAL A 452 -5.14 1.76 3.54
C VAL A 452 -4.42 1.75 2.18
N THR A 453 -3.32 2.49 2.07
CA THR A 453 -2.52 2.59 0.83
C THR A 453 -1.22 1.78 0.88
N SER A 454 -0.99 1.04 1.98
CA SER A 454 0.25 0.28 2.18
C SER A 454 0.28 -1.02 1.40
N VAL A 455 1.45 -1.33 0.84
CA VAL A 455 1.76 -2.62 0.22
C VAL A 455 2.75 -3.30 1.14
N SER A 456 2.28 -4.12 2.08
CA SER A 456 3.16 -4.80 3.04
C SER A 456 3.87 -5.99 2.39
N HIS A 457 5.14 -6.18 2.79
CA HIS A 457 6.02 -7.26 2.32
C HIS A 457 5.90 -8.55 3.16
N GLN A 458 5.06 -8.57 4.19
CA GLN A 458 4.83 -9.76 5.02
C GLN A 458 3.74 -10.66 4.41
N GLU A 459 3.80 -11.97 4.64
CA GLU A 459 2.78 -12.95 4.19
C GLU A 459 1.35 -12.64 4.71
N SER A 460 1.22 -11.63 5.58
CA SER A 460 -0.03 -11.00 6.02
C SER A 460 -0.03 -9.52 5.61
N PRO A 461 -0.30 -9.18 4.34
CA PRO A 461 -0.15 -7.81 3.83
C PRO A 461 -1.14 -6.81 4.45
N ASN A 462 -2.10 -7.33 5.20
CA ASN A 462 -2.98 -6.57 6.07
C ASN A 462 -2.84 -7.14 7.48
N VAL A 463 -1.93 -6.59 8.29
CA VAL A 463 -2.37 -6.34 9.66
C VAL A 463 -3.40 -5.22 9.54
N ARG A 464 -4.63 -5.59 9.16
CA ARG A 464 -5.78 -4.81 9.58
C ARG A 464 -5.55 -4.60 11.07
N PRO A 465 -5.68 -3.37 11.62
CA PRO A 465 -6.03 -3.27 13.02
C PRO A 465 -7.17 -4.26 13.21
N GLU A 466 -6.97 -5.31 14.02
CA GLU A 466 -7.90 -6.44 14.09
C GLU A 466 -9.31 -5.87 14.09
N LYS A 467 -10.20 -6.36 13.23
CA LYS A 467 -11.55 -5.82 13.09
C LYS A 467 -12.16 -5.63 14.49
N GLY A 468 -12.21 -4.39 14.96
CA GLY A 468 -12.35 -4.06 16.39
C GLY A 468 -11.05 -3.72 17.14
N SER A 469 -10.23 -2.78 16.64
CA SER A 469 -9.02 -2.24 17.30
C SER A 469 -9.29 -1.56 18.66
N TYR A 470 -10.57 -1.47 19.06
CA TYR A 470 -10.98 -1.45 20.44
C TYR A 470 -11.07 -2.87 21.02
N LYS A 471 -10.02 -3.70 20.90
CA LYS A 471 -9.97 -4.92 21.70
C LYS A 471 -9.89 -4.43 23.14
N ARG A 472 -11.00 -4.63 23.86
CA ARG A 472 -11.09 -4.44 25.30
C ARG A 472 -9.87 -5.12 25.91
N PHE A 473 -8.91 -4.34 26.44
CA PHE A 473 -7.70 -4.94 27.00
C PHE A 473 -8.14 -5.96 28.04
N LEU A 474 -7.69 -7.19 27.86
CA LEU A 474 -7.90 -8.25 28.83
C LEU A 474 -6.85 -8.03 29.93
N VAL A 475 -7.30 -7.79 31.14
CA VAL A 475 -6.43 -7.52 32.30
C VAL A 475 -6.60 -8.61 33.35
N SER A 476 -5.59 -8.75 34.21
CA SER A 476 -5.55 -9.79 35.24
C SER A 476 -6.13 -9.26 36.55
N GLY A 477 -7.39 -9.61 36.80
CA GLY A 477 -8.03 -9.31 38.08
C GLY A 477 -8.69 -7.93 38.14
N PHE A 478 -9.34 -7.68 39.28
CA PHE A 478 -10.20 -6.52 39.48
C PHE A 478 -9.41 -5.21 39.60
N ASP A 479 -8.27 -5.21 40.27
CA ASP A 479 -7.51 -3.99 40.54
C ASP A 479 -6.89 -3.41 39.26
N GLU A 480 -6.28 -4.26 38.42
CA GLU A 480 -5.80 -3.86 37.08
C GLU A 480 -6.95 -3.35 36.18
N TRP A 481 -8.14 -3.95 36.30
CA TRP A 481 -9.33 -3.50 35.59
C TRP A 481 -9.80 -2.12 36.03
N VAL A 482 -9.72 -1.79 37.32
CA VAL A 482 -10.02 -0.44 37.83
C VAL A 482 -9.00 0.57 37.32
N GLU A 483 -7.71 0.27 37.36
CA GLU A 483 -6.65 1.16 36.85
C GLU A 483 -6.80 1.45 35.36
N GLN A 484 -7.05 0.40 34.56
CA GLN A 484 -7.29 0.54 33.14
C GLN A 484 -8.55 1.38 32.88
N ARG A 485 -9.60 1.20 33.69
CA ARG A 485 -10.83 1.98 33.58
C ARG A 485 -10.61 3.46 33.87
N ALA A 486 -9.81 3.78 34.89
CA ALA A 486 -9.43 5.16 35.20
C ALA A 486 -8.73 5.86 34.02
N LYS A 487 -7.86 5.13 33.29
CA LYS A 487 -7.19 5.65 32.08
C LYS A 487 -8.19 5.95 30.94
N VAL A 488 -9.19 5.08 30.74
CA VAL A 488 -10.25 5.26 29.73
C VAL A 488 -11.22 6.40 30.08
N ASP A 489 -11.33 6.73 31.36
CA ASP A 489 -12.25 7.76 31.87
C ASP A 489 -11.57 9.10 32.23
N ALA A 490 -10.28 9.28 31.92
CA ALA A 490 -9.46 10.46 32.26
C ALA A 490 -10.01 11.85 31.82
N GLY A 491 -11.01 11.89 30.93
CA GLY A 491 -11.75 13.10 30.55
C GLY A 491 -13.01 13.41 31.39
N HIS A 492 -13.31 12.62 32.42
CA HIS A 492 -14.51 12.74 33.26
C HIS A 492 -14.15 12.65 34.75
N PRO A 493 -13.92 13.78 35.44
CA PRO A 493 -13.35 13.82 36.79
C PRO A 493 -14.15 13.07 37.88
N GLU A 494 -15.41 12.73 37.62
CA GLU A 494 -16.31 12.02 38.55
C GLU A 494 -16.57 10.55 38.18
N SER A 495 -15.88 9.97 37.20
CA SER A 495 -16.13 8.59 36.72
C SER A 495 -14.87 7.72 36.72
N PRO A 496 -14.97 6.44 37.12
CA PRO A 496 -16.13 5.78 37.74
C PRO A 496 -16.30 6.16 39.22
N ARG A 497 -17.54 6.38 39.69
CA ARG A 497 -17.78 6.66 41.11
C ARG A 497 -17.48 5.44 41.97
N TYR A 498 -16.98 5.69 43.19
CA TYR A 498 -16.65 4.66 44.18
C TYR A 498 -17.81 3.69 44.45
N GLU A 499 -19.05 4.19 44.55
CA GLU A 499 -20.24 3.35 44.77
C GLU A 499 -20.52 2.37 43.62
N THR A 500 -20.26 2.77 42.37
CA THR A 500 -20.39 1.87 41.23
C THR A 500 -19.32 0.78 41.25
N LEU A 501 -18.08 1.14 41.57
CA LEU A 501 -17.00 0.17 41.72
C LEU A 501 -17.27 -0.85 42.83
N LYS A 502 -17.94 -0.46 43.93
CA LYS A 502 -18.36 -1.42 44.97
C LYS A 502 -19.31 -2.48 44.43
N ILE A 503 -20.24 -2.13 43.54
CA ILE A 503 -21.20 -3.07 42.96
C ILE A 503 -20.46 -4.09 42.07
N PHE A 504 -19.52 -3.63 41.24
CA PHE A 504 -18.68 -4.52 40.43
C PHE A 504 -17.78 -5.41 41.30
N LYS A 505 -17.23 -4.87 42.39
CA LYS A 505 -16.43 -5.61 43.36
C LYS A 505 -17.26 -6.68 44.06
N ASN A 506 -18.49 -6.35 44.47
CA ASN A 506 -19.42 -7.29 45.09
C ASN A 506 -19.78 -8.45 44.15
N PHE A 507 -19.96 -8.18 42.85
CA PHE A 507 -20.14 -9.21 41.83
C PHE A 507 -18.94 -10.16 41.74
N VAL A 508 -17.71 -9.62 41.66
CA VAL A 508 -16.47 -10.41 41.62
C VAL A 508 -16.31 -11.26 42.88
N ASP A 509 -16.51 -10.65 44.05
CA ASP A 509 -16.37 -11.34 45.34
C ASP A 509 -17.43 -12.44 45.50
N CYS A 510 -18.67 -12.21 45.03
CA CYS A 510 -19.71 -13.23 44.99
C CYS A 510 -19.31 -14.40 44.07
N ALA A 511 -18.81 -14.12 42.87
CA ALA A 511 -18.34 -15.14 41.93
C ALA A 511 -17.18 -15.98 42.51
N LYS A 512 -16.19 -15.33 43.15
CA LYS A 512 -15.05 -16.02 43.76
C LYS A 512 -15.45 -16.83 45.00
N LYS A 513 -16.33 -16.30 45.85
CA LYS A 513 -16.71 -16.93 47.14
C LYS A 513 -17.76 -18.03 47.02
N ASN A 514 -18.77 -17.83 46.17
CA ASN A 514 -19.94 -18.72 46.10
C ASN A 514 -19.83 -19.74 44.94
N PHE A 515 -18.95 -19.50 43.96
CA PHE A 515 -18.84 -20.30 42.74
C PHE A 515 -17.40 -20.72 42.40
N ASP A 516 -16.44 -20.49 43.30
CA ASP A 516 -15.01 -20.80 43.13
C ASP A 516 -14.43 -20.29 41.79
N ALA A 517 -14.90 -19.13 41.32
CA ALA A 517 -14.48 -18.58 40.04
C ALA A 517 -12.99 -18.16 40.06
N THR A 518 -12.25 -18.53 39.03
CA THR A 518 -10.85 -18.09 38.83
C THR A 518 -10.76 -17.03 37.75
N ASP A 519 -9.76 -16.14 37.81
CA ASP A 519 -9.52 -15.21 36.72
C ASP A 519 -9.00 -16.00 35.49
N GLU A 520 -9.48 -15.70 34.27
CA GLU A 520 -9.36 -16.55 33.05
C GLU A 520 -7.89 -16.92 32.67
N GLN A 521 -6.89 -16.22 33.21
CA GLN A 521 -5.47 -16.56 33.05
C GLN A 521 -5.02 -17.80 33.88
N SER A 522 -5.85 -18.28 34.80
CA SER A 522 -5.47 -19.29 35.82
C SER A 522 -5.86 -20.74 35.48
N GLY A 523 -6.53 -20.97 34.34
CA GLY A 523 -6.93 -22.27 33.77
C GLY A 523 -7.12 -23.46 34.73
N GLY A 524 -8.33 -23.69 35.23
CA GLY A 524 -8.63 -24.92 35.99
C GLY A 524 -10.07 -25.14 36.46
N ASN A 525 -10.87 -24.08 36.68
CA ASN A 525 -12.21 -24.19 37.28
C ASN A 525 -13.35 -24.06 36.27
N ASP A 526 -14.53 -24.58 36.63
CA ASP A 526 -15.76 -24.50 35.82
C ASP A 526 -16.22 -23.05 35.62
N TYR A 527 -15.91 -22.16 36.56
CA TYR A 527 -16.23 -20.74 36.49
C TYR A 527 -14.98 -19.89 36.26
N ALA A 528 -15.06 -18.97 35.30
CA ALA A 528 -13.96 -18.07 34.95
C ALA A 528 -14.40 -16.61 34.83
N LEU A 529 -13.69 -15.71 35.50
CA LEU A 529 -13.88 -14.26 35.41
C LEU A 529 -13.02 -13.66 34.30
N VAL A 530 -13.66 -12.80 33.50
CA VAL A 530 -13.06 -12.13 32.34
C VAL A 530 -13.20 -10.61 32.52
N TYR A 531 -12.08 -9.90 32.53
CA TYR A 531 -12.03 -8.45 32.72
C TYR A 531 -11.73 -7.78 31.38
N ALA A 532 -12.76 -7.28 30.69
CA ALA A 532 -12.64 -6.73 29.34
C ALA A 532 -13.77 -5.73 29.06
N GLY A 533 -13.51 -4.42 29.18
CA GLY A 533 -14.47 -3.32 29.00
C GLY A 533 -15.58 -3.26 30.08
N GLY A 534 -16.07 -4.42 30.52
CA GLY A 534 -16.83 -4.71 31.74
C GLY A 534 -16.27 -6.00 32.36
N ILE A 535 -17.00 -6.61 33.31
CA ILE A 535 -16.63 -7.88 33.94
C ILE A 535 -17.65 -8.95 33.51
N SER A 536 -17.17 -10.10 33.07
CA SER A 536 -18.02 -11.23 32.68
C SER A 536 -17.66 -12.47 33.49
N LEU A 537 -18.66 -13.30 33.77
CA LEU A 537 -18.45 -14.64 34.34
C LEU A 537 -18.86 -15.68 33.30
N SER A 538 -17.94 -16.60 33.04
CA SER A 538 -18.14 -17.75 32.18
C SER A 538 -18.30 -19.02 33.01
N PHE A 539 -19.16 -19.93 32.56
CA PHE A 539 -19.30 -21.28 33.06
C PHE A 539 -19.02 -22.27 31.92
N GLN A 540 -18.12 -23.24 32.13
CA GLN A 540 -17.68 -24.21 31.11
C GLN A 540 -17.27 -23.54 29.79
N LYS A 541 -16.44 -22.49 29.86
CA LYS A 541 -15.96 -21.68 28.73
C LYS A 541 -17.05 -20.93 27.96
N ARG A 542 -18.25 -20.78 28.53
CA ARG A 542 -19.35 -20.00 27.95
C ARG A 542 -19.72 -18.88 28.90
N LYS A 543 -19.70 -17.65 28.39
CA LYS A 543 -20.14 -16.47 29.14
C LYS A 543 -21.60 -16.64 29.54
N ILE A 544 -21.92 -16.57 30.83
CA ILE A 544 -23.28 -16.67 31.36
C ILE A 544 -23.81 -15.34 31.89
N ILE A 545 -22.98 -14.46 32.44
CA ILE A 545 -23.40 -13.14 32.92
C ILE A 545 -22.35 -12.09 32.60
N SER A 546 -22.79 -10.85 32.36
CA SER A 546 -21.94 -9.67 32.20
C SER A 546 -22.46 -8.52 33.05
N ILE A 547 -21.54 -7.79 33.65
CA ILE A 547 -21.76 -6.45 34.21
C ILE A 547 -20.85 -5.45 33.49
N PHE A 548 -21.39 -4.29 33.10
CA PHE A 548 -20.65 -3.26 32.36
C PHE A 548 -21.28 -1.87 32.55
N PHE A 549 -20.58 -0.81 32.15
CA PHE A 549 -21.14 0.55 32.13
C PHE A 549 -22.01 0.75 30.88
N SER A 550 -23.25 1.21 31.04
CA SER A 550 -24.26 1.33 29.96
C SER A 550 -24.53 2.80 29.59
N GLY A 551 -24.60 3.14 28.29
CA GLY A 551 -25.01 4.47 27.76
C GLY A 551 -23.90 5.33 27.10
N GLN A 552 -24.28 6.24 26.18
CA GLN A 552 -23.35 7.12 25.43
C GLN A 552 -22.84 8.34 26.21
N LYS A 553 -23.52 8.74 27.29
CA LYS A 553 -23.04 9.77 28.21
C LYS A 553 -22.63 9.08 29.49
N LYS A 554 -21.32 8.92 29.72
CA LYS A 554 -20.69 8.36 30.92
C LYS A 554 -21.33 8.93 32.20
N ARG A 555 -22.35 8.23 32.69
CA ARG A 555 -23.01 8.41 33.99
C ARG A 555 -23.26 7.00 34.52
N ASP A 556 -23.23 6.85 35.84
CA ASP A 556 -23.14 5.62 36.65
C ASP A 556 -24.24 4.56 36.44
N VAL A 557 -24.58 4.26 35.19
CA VAL A 557 -25.58 3.26 34.81
C VAL A 557 -24.88 1.92 34.62
N ILE A 558 -25.30 0.95 35.41
CA ILE A 558 -24.84 -0.43 35.35
C ILE A 558 -25.74 -1.19 34.38
N GLY A 559 -25.13 -1.76 33.35
CA GLY A 559 -25.72 -2.76 32.47
C GLY A 559 -25.45 -4.16 33.00
N ILE A 560 -26.51 -4.97 33.10
CA ILE A 560 -26.42 -6.39 33.49
C ILE A 560 -27.02 -7.23 32.36
N GLU A 561 -26.21 -8.12 31.79
CA GLU A 561 -26.63 -9.09 30.78
C GLU A 561 -26.60 -10.50 31.34
N ILE A 562 -27.71 -11.23 31.23
CA ILE A 562 -27.83 -12.65 31.60
C ILE A 562 -28.55 -13.43 30.50
N TYR A 563 -28.38 -14.75 30.48
CA TYR A 563 -29.23 -15.62 29.68
C TYR A 563 -30.69 -15.51 30.10
N ARG A 564 -31.57 -15.70 29.12
CA ARG A 564 -33.00 -15.83 29.33
C ARG A 564 -33.38 -17.30 29.50
N HIS A 565 -33.90 -17.65 30.67
CA HIS A 565 -34.37 -19.01 30.97
C HIS A 565 -35.53 -19.42 30.04
N PRO A 566 -35.48 -20.60 29.40
CA PRO A 566 -36.54 -21.05 28.48
C PRO A 566 -37.93 -21.17 29.12
N GLU A 567 -38.02 -21.67 30.36
CA GLU A 567 -39.31 -21.85 31.07
C GLU A 567 -40.05 -20.54 31.37
N HIS A 568 -39.36 -19.41 31.32
CA HIS A 568 -39.94 -18.10 31.60
C HIS A 568 -40.29 -17.32 30.33
N ARG A 569 -40.17 -17.91 29.14
CA ARG A 569 -40.60 -17.28 27.88
C ARG A 569 -42.14 -17.27 27.79
N PRO A 570 -42.78 -16.18 27.31
CA PRO A 570 -42.22 -14.96 26.73
C PRO A 570 -42.00 -13.83 27.75
N ARG A 571 -41.98 -14.12 29.06
CA ARG A 571 -41.73 -13.12 30.12
C ARG A 571 -40.23 -12.83 30.28
N LEU A 572 -39.93 -11.66 30.81
CA LEU A 572 -38.57 -11.23 31.16
C LEU A 572 -38.42 -11.32 32.67
N LEU A 573 -37.18 -11.52 33.13
CA LEU A 573 -36.92 -11.51 34.56
C LEU A 573 -37.18 -10.11 35.11
N ASN A 574 -37.94 -10.01 36.19
CA ASN A 574 -38.11 -8.78 36.93
C ASN A 574 -37.85 -9.09 38.41
N LEU A 575 -36.80 -8.48 38.95
CA LEU A 575 -36.51 -8.52 40.39
C LEU A 575 -36.87 -7.16 40.98
N ASP A 576 -37.19 -7.11 42.27
CA ASP A 576 -37.47 -5.84 42.94
C ASP A 576 -36.26 -4.90 42.77
N GLY A 577 -36.45 -3.81 42.02
CA GLY A 577 -35.41 -2.84 41.68
C GLY A 577 -34.57 -3.12 40.43
N ILE A 578 -34.73 -4.28 39.76
CA ILE A 578 -34.00 -4.65 38.53
C ILE A 578 -34.95 -5.18 37.46
N ALA A 579 -35.33 -4.32 36.52
CA ALA A 579 -36.18 -4.67 35.39
C ALA A 579 -35.34 -5.03 34.14
N PHE A 580 -35.39 -6.29 33.71
CA PHE A 580 -34.75 -6.71 32.46
C PHE A 580 -35.63 -6.40 31.24
N LYS A 581 -34.96 -6.06 30.15
CA LYS A 581 -35.51 -5.80 28.82
C LYS A 581 -34.85 -6.73 27.81
N LYS A 582 -35.47 -6.93 26.65
CA LYS A 582 -34.79 -7.58 25.51
C LYS A 582 -33.57 -6.72 25.11
N VAL A 583 -32.42 -7.34 24.84
CA VAL A 583 -31.29 -6.64 24.19
C VAL A 583 -31.81 -6.16 22.83
N ARG A 584 -31.77 -4.85 22.55
CA ARG A 584 -32.39 -4.18 21.37
C ARG A 584 -32.47 -5.11 20.14
N HIS A 585 -33.67 -5.43 19.65
CA HIS A 585 -34.45 -4.77 18.59
C HIS A 585 -35.84 -5.46 18.57
N GLY A 586 -36.92 -4.67 18.61
CA GLY A 586 -38.29 -5.20 18.47
C GLY A 586 -38.58 -5.46 17.00
N LEU A 587 -39.07 -6.65 16.69
CA LEU A 587 -39.43 -7.05 15.33
C LEU A 587 -40.90 -6.71 15.11
N ALA A 588 -41.20 -5.83 14.15
CA ALA A 588 -42.55 -5.71 13.60
C ALA A 588 -42.58 -6.48 12.29
N ILE A 589 -43.45 -7.48 12.17
CA ILE A 589 -43.73 -8.16 10.90
C ILE A 589 -44.87 -7.39 10.23
N GLU A 590 -44.58 -6.51 9.28
CA GLU A 590 -45.60 -6.00 8.36
C GLU A 590 -45.74 -6.98 7.18
N ALA A 591 -46.38 -8.13 7.43
CA ALA A 591 -46.82 -8.97 6.34
C ALA A 591 -48.13 -8.39 5.77
N GLY A 592 -48.10 -7.90 4.53
CA GLY A 592 -49.33 -7.69 3.77
C GLY A 592 -50.13 -9.00 3.78
N ARG A 593 -51.35 -8.98 4.33
CA ARG A 593 -52.25 -10.16 4.46
C ARG A 593 -52.67 -10.79 3.12
N ASP A 594 -52.11 -10.31 2.02
CA ASP A 594 -52.44 -10.57 0.63
C ASP A 594 -51.24 -10.93 -0.25
N GLY A 595 -50.03 -11.12 0.32
CA GLY A 595 -48.88 -11.62 -0.42
C GLY A 595 -48.14 -10.59 -1.28
N SER A 596 -48.25 -9.30 -0.95
CA SER A 596 -47.49 -8.22 -1.59
C SER A 596 -46.11 -7.99 -0.96
N SER A 597 -45.19 -7.43 -1.75
CA SER A 597 -43.73 -7.64 -1.74
C SER A 597 -42.91 -6.63 -0.94
N VAL A 598 -43.20 -6.45 0.35
CA VAL A 598 -42.24 -5.81 1.29
C VAL A 598 -42.06 -6.73 2.49
N ARG A 599 -40.84 -7.25 2.66
CA ARG A 599 -40.45 -8.10 3.79
C ARG A 599 -39.41 -7.33 4.58
N GLU A 600 -39.84 -6.55 5.56
CA GLU A 600 -38.92 -5.89 6.48
C GLU A 600 -38.78 -6.69 7.77
N LEU A 601 -37.53 -6.96 8.15
CA LEU A 601 -37.16 -7.54 9.43
C LEU A 601 -36.32 -6.49 10.16
N SER A 602 -36.93 -5.70 11.03
CA SER A 602 -36.20 -4.70 11.82
C SER A 602 -35.67 -5.34 13.11
N GLY A 603 -34.43 -5.82 13.07
CA GLY A 603 -33.75 -6.31 14.26
C GLY A 603 -32.58 -7.24 13.99
N SER A 604 -32.04 -7.85 15.05
CA SER A 604 -30.90 -8.76 14.94
C SER A 604 -31.12 -10.00 15.79
N SER A 605 -30.78 -11.17 15.22
CA SER A 605 -30.67 -12.43 15.98
C SER A 605 -29.44 -12.47 16.89
N PHE A 606 -28.59 -11.44 16.81
CA PHE A 606 -27.43 -11.30 17.66
C PHE A 606 -27.86 -11.09 19.11
N ARG A 607 -27.42 -12.00 19.99
CA ARG A 607 -27.74 -12.02 21.42
C ARG A 607 -29.23 -12.26 21.74
N ALA A 608 -29.96 -12.96 20.88
CA ALA A 608 -31.34 -13.38 21.13
C ALA A 608 -31.51 -14.17 22.45
N GLU A 609 -30.46 -14.83 22.89
CA GLU A 609 -30.42 -15.59 24.13
C GLU A 609 -30.30 -14.74 25.40
N TRP A 610 -30.03 -13.43 25.28
CA TRP A 610 -29.73 -12.52 26.39
C TRP A 610 -30.90 -11.59 26.73
N GLN A 611 -30.96 -11.20 28.01
CA GLN A 611 -31.77 -10.08 28.49
C GLN A 611 -30.87 -9.07 29.21
N LEU A 612 -31.22 -7.79 29.13
CA LEU A 612 -30.43 -6.66 29.63
C LEU A 612 -31.24 -5.84 30.63
N ALA A 613 -30.71 -5.65 31.83
CA ALA A 613 -31.15 -4.59 32.73
C ALA A 613 -30.18 -3.40 32.64
N SER A 614 -30.69 -2.18 32.78
CA SER A 614 -29.87 -0.97 32.92
C SER A 614 -30.46 -0.13 34.04
N LEU A 615 -29.68 0.11 35.09
CA LEU A 615 -30.09 0.85 36.27
C LEU A 615 -28.96 1.75 36.77
N ASP A 616 -29.32 2.86 37.40
CA ASP A 616 -28.33 3.71 38.08
C ASP A 616 -27.74 2.96 39.29
N ALA A 617 -26.44 3.10 39.51
CA ALA A 617 -25.77 2.51 40.66
C ALA A 617 -26.39 2.95 41.99
N SER A 618 -26.94 4.16 42.09
CA SER A 618 -27.53 4.68 43.33
C SER A 618 -28.83 3.98 43.76
N ILE A 619 -29.50 3.28 42.84
CA ILE A 619 -30.77 2.57 43.09
C ILE A 619 -30.59 1.05 43.12
N PHE A 620 -29.34 0.56 43.09
CA PHE A 620 -29.06 -0.87 43.16
C PHE A 620 -29.47 -1.41 44.55
N PRO A 621 -30.24 -2.51 44.65
CA PRO A 621 -30.74 -3.00 45.94
C PRO A 621 -29.63 -3.36 46.94
N GLU A 622 -29.89 -3.23 48.24
CA GLU A 622 -28.89 -3.46 49.29
C GLU A 622 -28.47 -4.95 49.40
N ASN A 623 -29.34 -5.90 49.03
CA ASN A 623 -29.07 -7.34 49.08
C ASN A 623 -28.28 -7.87 47.85
N GLN A 624 -27.19 -7.17 47.50
CA GLN A 624 -26.40 -7.43 46.28
C GLN A 624 -25.90 -8.87 46.16
N GLN A 625 -25.46 -9.49 47.26
CA GLN A 625 -24.89 -10.84 47.23
C GLN A 625 -25.95 -11.91 46.88
N GLU A 626 -27.16 -11.79 47.42
CA GLU A 626 -28.29 -12.68 47.11
C GLU A 626 -28.70 -12.52 45.64
N ILE A 627 -28.79 -11.26 45.18
CA ILE A 627 -29.10 -10.94 43.78
C ILE A 627 -28.07 -11.55 42.84
N TRP A 628 -26.77 -11.37 43.06
CA TRP A 628 -25.75 -11.95 42.18
C TRP A 628 -25.78 -13.47 42.18
N THR A 629 -25.98 -14.08 43.35
CA THR A 629 -26.10 -15.54 43.47
C THR A 629 -27.29 -16.05 42.67
N PHE A 630 -28.45 -15.40 42.79
CA PHE A 630 -29.64 -15.72 42.02
C PHE A 630 -29.41 -15.56 40.51
N LEU A 631 -28.89 -14.41 40.08
CA LEU A 631 -28.68 -14.11 38.65
C LEU A 631 -27.68 -15.07 37.99
N ILE A 632 -26.61 -15.45 38.69
CA ILE A 632 -25.63 -16.43 38.20
C ILE A 632 -26.28 -17.82 38.06
N ASN A 633 -27.02 -18.28 39.09
CA ASN A 633 -27.71 -19.58 39.04
C ASN A 633 -28.78 -19.61 37.94
N TYR A 634 -29.62 -18.58 37.89
CA TYR A 634 -30.65 -18.42 36.86
C TYR A 634 -30.07 -18.55 35.45
N SER A 635 -28.96 -17.84 35.20
CA SER A 635 -28.33 -17.82 33.90
C SER A 635 -27.58 -19.13 33.57
N ARG A 636 -27.05 -19.81 34.58
CA ARG A 636 -26.44 -21.13 34.45
C ARG A 636 -27.48 -22.20 34.15
N GLU A 637 -28.60 -22.21 34.86
CA GLU A 637 -29.71 -23.16 34.66
C GLU A 637 -30.32 -22.98 33.27
N ALA A 638 -30.48 -21.73 32.84
CA ALA A 638 -30.87 -21.41 31.47
C ALA A 638 -29.92 -22.07 30.46
N TRP A 639 -28.61 -21.90 30.64
CA TRP A 639 -27.62 -22.56 29.79
C TRP A 639 -27.70 -24.10 29.83
N LEU A 640 -27.76 -24.69 31.03
CA LEU A 640 -27.80 -26.15 31.24
C LEU A 640 -29.07 -26.82 30.69
N SER A 641 -30.20 -26.11 30.61
CA SER A 641 -31.43 -26.60 29.98
C SER A 641 -31.23 -27.03 28.51
N GLY A 642 -30.22 -26.49 27.82
CA GLY A 642 -29.97 -26.76 26.39
C GLY A 642 -30.98 -26.14 25.42
N ASP A 643 -32.11 -25.61 25.91
CA ASP A 643 -33.23 -25.08 25.13
C ASP A 643 -33.17 -23.57 24.87
N VAL A 644 -32.00 -22.97 25.15
CA VAL A 644 -31.74 -21.58 24.83
C VAL A 644 -31.78 -21.37 23.31
N MET A 645 -32.53 -20.36 22.88
CA MET A 645 -32.60 -19.87 21.50
C MET A 645 -31.33 -19.08 21.17
N THR A 646 -30.25 -19.80 20.85
CA THR A 646 -28.98 -19.21 20.42
C THR A 646 -29.08 -18.66 19.00
N GLN A 647 -28.18 -17.74 18.63
CA GLN A 647 -28.04 -17.27 17.26
C GLN A 647 -27.93 -18.44 16.24
N ALA A 648 -27.20 -19.51 16.57
CA ALA A 648 -27.05 -20.67 15.69
C ALA A 648 -28.37 -21.42 15.44
N LYS A 649 -29.29 -21.42 16.42
CA LYS A 649 -30.64 -21.99 16.27
C LYS A 649 -31.58 -21.04 15.53
N PHE A 650 -31.41 -19.73 15.71
CA PHE A 650 -32.31 -18.72 15.14
C PHE A 650 -31.98 -18.36 13.67
N LYS A 651 -30.69 -18.31 13.32
CA LYS A 651 -30.21 -17.87 12.01
C LYS A 651 -30.82 -18.64 10.81
N PRO A 652 -31.01 -19.97 10.86
CA PRO A 652 -31.69 -20.70 9.78
C PRO A 652 -33.13 -20.24 9.53
N HIS A 653 -33.85 -19.80 10.57
CA HIS A 653 -35.22 -19.28 10.44
C HIS A 653 -35.22 -17.86 9.87
N GLU A 654 -34.29 -17.00 10.30
CA GLU A 654 -34.07 -15.68 9.71
C GLU A 654 -33.75 -15.77 8.20
N ASP A 655 -32.84 -16.67 7.83
CA ASP A 655 -32.46 -16.89 6.43
C ASP A 655 -33.64 -17.43 5.61
N ALA A 656 -34.44 -18.34 6.18
CA ALA A 656 -35.65 -18.85 5.55
C ALA A 656 -36.74 -17.77 5.39
N PHE A 657 -36.89 -16.84 6.33
CA PHE A 657 -37.82 -15.72 6.21
C PHE A 657 -37.46 -14.80 5.02
N HIS A 658 -36.18 -14.52 4.82
CA HIS A 658 -35.71 -13.72 3.68
C HIS A 658 -35.75 -14.47 2.35
N SER A 659 -35.35 -15.75 2.33
CA SER A 659 -35.09 -16.48 1.08
C SER A 659 -36.21 -17.40 0.60
N ALA A 660 -37.10 -17.87 1.49
CA ALA A 660 -38.13 -18.84 1.12
C ALA A 660 -39.36 -18.17 0.48
N GLU A 661 -40.05 -18.91 -0.40
CA GLU A 661 -41.33 -18.46 -0.98
C GLU A 661 -42.40 -18.33 0.13
N GLY A 662 -43.20 -17.26 0.08
CA GLY A 662 -44.12 -16.88 1.16
C GLY A 662 -45.20 -17.91 1.54
N HIS A 663 -45.43 -18.91 0.68
CA HIS A 663 -46.38 -20.01 0.96
C HIS A 663 -45.70 -21.32 1.34
N SER A 664 -44.37 -21.39 1.29
CA SER A 664 -43.62 -22.61 1.56
C SER A 664 -43.74 -23.04 3.03
N PRO A 665 -43.69 -24.35 3.34
CA PRO A 665 -43.67 -24.83 4.72
C PRO A 665 -42.51 -24.24 5.53
N LYS A 666 -41.35 -24.02 4.88
CA LYS A 666 -40.16 -23.41 5.50
C LYS A 666 -40.40 -21.95 5.88
N PHE A 667 -41.07 -21.18 5.03
CA PHE A 667 -41.42 -19.79 5.34
C PHE A 667 -42.43 -19.71 6.48
N LYS A 668 -43.48 -20.54 6.45
CA LYS A 668 -44.49 -20.59 7.52
C LYS A 668 -43.88 -20.98 8.86
N GLU A 669 -42.96 -21.93 8.87
CA GLU A 669 -42.21 -22.32 10.07
C GLU A 669 -41.29 -21.20 10.56
N ALA A 670 -40.59 -20.51 9.65
CA ALA A 670 -39.76 -19.35 9.99
C ALA A 670 -40.59 -18.22 10.61
N VAL A 671 -41.73 -17.87 10.00
CA VAL A 671 -42.67 -16.88 10.53
C VAL A 671 -43.15 -17.29 11.92
N ARG A 672 -43.60 -18.54 12.12
CA ARG A 672 -44.03 -19.03 13.43
C ARG A 672 -42.94 -18.90 14.49
N VAL A 673 -41.71 -19.34 14.20
CA VAL A 673 -40.60 -19.29 15.18
C VAL A 673 -40.19 -17.84 15.49
N ILE A 674 -40.25 -16.95 14.51
CA ILE A 674 -40.00 -15.51 14.69
C ILE A 674 -41.12 -14.89 15.53
N GLU A 675 -42.40 -15.15 15.20
CA GLU A 675 -43.57 -14.68 15.95
C GLU A 675 -43.56 -15.21 17.40
N GLU A 676 -43.39 -16.51 17.63
CA GLU A 676 -43.30 -17.10 18.98
C GLU A 676 -42.17 -16.50 19.82
N TYR A 677 -41.07 -16.07 19.17
CA TYR A 677 -39.95 -15.44 19.86
C TYR A 677 -40.21 -13.94 20.15
N PHE A 678 -40.98 -13.24 19.30
CA PHE A 678 -41.19 -11.79 19.37
C PHE A 678 -42.55 -11.32 19.92
N GLU A 679 -43.62 -12.12 19.83
CA GLU A 679 -44.96 -11.79 20.33
C GLU A 679 -45.00 -11.54 21.85
N GLU A 680 -45.96 -10.71 22.22
CA GLU A 680 -45.98 -9.76 23.33
C GLU A 680 -45.95 -10.37 24.75
N ALA A 681 -45.17 -9.74 25.62
CA ALA A 681 -45.53 -9.63 27.03
C ALA A 681 -45.67 -8.13 27.33
N GLU A 682 -46.90 -7.61 27.20
CA GLU A 682 -47.29 -6.45 27.99
C GLU A 682 -47.05 -6.76 29.49
N PRO A 683 -46.70 -5.74 30.30
CA PRO A 683 -46.18 -5.94 31.64
C PRO A 683 -47.30 -6.36 32.60
N HIS A 684 -47.53 -7.66 32.73
CA HIS A 684 -48.20 -8.23 33.89
C HIS A 684 -47.19 -8.96 34.78
N SER A 685 -46.89 -8.27 35.88
CA SER A 685 -46.10 -8.65 37.04
C SER A 685 -46.30 -10.11 37.46
N ALA A 686 -45.21 -10.89 37.45
CA ALA A 686 -45.05 -12.01 38.35
C ALA A 686 -43.94 -11.63 39.33
N SER A 687 -44.29 -11.33 40.58
CA SER A 687 -43.31 -11.34 41.67
C SER A 687 -42.94 -12.80 41.91
N LEU A 688 -41.70 -13.18 41.60
CA LEU A 688 -41.15 -14.43 42.13
C LEU A 688 -40.66 -14.11 43.54
N THR A 689 -41.55 -14.23 44.52
CA THR A 689 -41.17 -14.41 45.92
C THR A 689 -41.06 -15.91 46.18
N GLY A 690 -39.86 -16.35 46.52
CA GLY A 690 -39.52 -17.73 46.84
C GLY A 690 -38.11 -17.79 47.38
#